data_AF-A0A168PRI5-F1
#
_entry.id   AF-A0A168PRI5-F1
#
_cell.length_a   1.000
_cell.length_b   1.000
_cell.length_c   1.000
_cell.angle_alpha   90.00
_cell.angle_beta   90.00
_cell.angle_gamma   90.00
#
_symmetry.space_group_name_H-M   'P 1'
#
loop_
_entity.id
_entity.type
_entity.pdbx_description
1 polymer ?
#
loop_
_entity_poly.entity_id
_entity_poly.type
_entity_poly.pdbx_seq_one_letter_code
_entity_poly.pdbx_strand_id
1 'polypeptide(L)'
;MTTSNESLQQRYMHLTELRHVLRETAQFFDQAEIRQDVATTIGGGGRLTDPDDAVPLLEQDEEYANFELGQLSIGVVTGVIARSRMQTFERVLWRSLRGNLYMNASEIDEAIGTGVDEEDAVDKNVFAVFAHGREIVNKIRKISESMGATLYDIDPSEDARRDALLDVTGRIEDLNNILSNTNQSIRAELVTISENLNAWTTMVRKEKAIYHTMNLASYDAGRKCLIAEGWCPSYDIPSVRSALKEATDASRTSLSAIVTEFRTNLKPPTFQRTNKFTEGFQSIIDAYGIARYREVNPGIFTLISFPFLFAVMFGDIGHGALMLLAALYLVLNEKKLASNNGEIFKMFFGGRYMMLMMGIFSIFTGFMYNDIFSLSLSTFKSGFDWPTDYNSTDTVVGVPNGNTYSIGLDPAWHGAENFLLFTNPYKMKQAIILGVIHMSFAICLNVVNHLHFNKKMFIWLEFVPQILFMESIFGYLVFCIMYKWSVDWYARGADGELLRGQPPNLLNMLIYMFLSPGTIIPGEQLYSGQGVVQVFLVLIAVICVPWMWFAKPYYLKKQHSMHQYSSVADDEAIPDEDDVLNVHAPTGTGAVDDPEEEEFDFGEEMIHQTIHTIEFCLNCISNTASYLRLWALSLAHAQLSSVLWDMTLKIWFNFRGIGGTIGLFIGFAVWFTLTCCILIGMEGLSAFLHTLRLHWVEFDGKFYAADGHGFQPFSFKSVTLEVDE
;
A
#
# COMPACT_ATOMS: atom_id res chain seq x y z
N MET A 1 3.47 16.12 -38.78
CA MET A 1 2.14 16.76 -38.90
C MET A 1 1.78 17.58 -37.67
N THR A 2 2.02 17.05 -36.47
CA THR A 2 1.79 17.73 -35.18
C THR A 2 2.49 19.10 -35.08
N THR A 3 3.79 19.17 -35.38
CA THR A 3 4.56 20.43 -35.37
C THR A 3 4.03 21.47 -36.37
N SER A 4 3.58 21.03 -37.54
CA SER A 4 2.96 21.91 -38.52
C SER A 4 1.61 22.43 -38.03
N ASN A 5 0.80 21.57 -37.39
CA ASN A 5 -0.49 21.96 -36.82
C ASN A 5 -0.32 22.98 -35.69
N GLU A 6 0.66 22.77 -34.81
CA GLU A 6 1.02 23.71 -33.75
C GLU A 6 1.42 25.09 -34.31
N SER A 7 2.25 25.11 -35.35
CA SER A 7 2.64 26.36 -36.02
C SER A 7 1.46 27.08 -36.70
N LEU A 8 0.50 26.31 -37.24
CA LEU A 8 -0.72 26.86 -37.85
C LEU A 8 -1.66 27.41 -36.79
N GLN A 9 -1.82 26.73 -35.65
CA GLN A 9 -2.57 27.20 -34.50
C GLN A 9 -1.99 28.50 -33.93
N GLN A 10 -0.66 28.60 -33.81
CA GLN A 10 0.01 29.84 -33.39
C GLN A 10 -0.26 30.99 -34.37
N ARG A 11 -0.18 30.75 -35.68
CA ARG A 11 -0.48 31.77 -36.70
C ARG A 11 -1.95 32.18 -36.69
N TYR A 12 -2.85 31.21 -36.53
CA TYR A 12 -4.28 31.46 -36.40
C TYR A 12 -4.55 32.37 -35.19
N MET A 13 -3.95 32.07 -34.02
CA MET A 13 -4.03 32.92 -32.84
C MET A 13 -3.50 34.33 -33.06
N HIS A 14 -2.34 34.50 -33.69
CA HIS A 14 -1.80 35.83 -33.95
C HIS A 14 -2.70 36.67 -34.85
N LEU A 15 -3.41 36.04 -35.79
CA LEU A 15 -4.36 36.72 -36.68
C LEU A 15 -5.68 37.03 -35.98
N THR A 16 -6.18 36.14 -35.11
CA THR A 16 -7.37 36.43 -34.31
C THR A 16 -7.11 37.59 -33.35
N GLU A 17 -5.95 37.62 -32.67
CA GLU A 17 -5.50 38.76 -31.88
C GLU A 17 -5.48 40.05 -32.70
N LEU A 18 -4.85 40.04 -33.87
CA LEU A 18 -4.79 41.20 -34.77
C LEU A 18 -6.19 41.67 -35.21
N ARG A 19 -7.12 40.75 -35.49
CA ARG A 19 -8.52 41.08 -35.84
C ARG A 19 -9.21 41.85 -34.70
N HIS A 20 -9.05 41.39 -33.45
CA HIS A 20 -9.62 42.08 -32.29
C HIS A 20 -8.96 43.45 -32.08
N VAL A 21 -7.64 43.55 -32.24
CA VAL A 21 -6.92 44.82 -32.17
C VAL A 21 -7.43 45.81 -33.22
N LEU A 22 -7.59 45.41 -34.48
CA LEU A 22 -8.07 46.29 -35.56
C LEU A 22 -9.52 46.76 -35.33
N ARG A 23 -10.38 45.90 -34.78
CA ARG A 23 -11.78 46.23 -34.47
C ARG A 23 -11.92 47.22 -33.32
N GLU A 24 -11.17 47.00 -32.24
CA GLU A 24 -11.26 47.80 -31.02
C GLU A 24 -10.51 49.14 -31.13
N THR A 25 -9.38 49.15 -31.84
CA THR A 25 -8.63 50.39 -32.08
C THR A 25 -9.41 51.41 -32.89
N ALA A 26 -10.33 50.97 -33.76
CA ALA A 26 -11.27 51.88 -34.43
C ALA A 26 -12.02 52.77 -33.44
N GLN A 27 -12.59 52.17 -32.38
CA GLN A 27 -13.29 52.92 -31.35
C GLN A 27 -12.35 53.84 -30.55
N PHE A 28 -11.09 53.43 -30.34
CA PHE A 28 -10.13 54.24 -29.59
C PHE A 28 -9.63 55.46 -30.36
N PHE A 29 -9.45 55.35 -31.68
CA PHE A 29 -9.08 56.48 -32.52
C PHE A 29 -10.23 57.48 -32.66
N ASP A 30 -11.47 57.01 -32.85
CA ASP A 30 -12.65 57.88 -32.90
C ASP A 30 -12.83 58.65 -31.57
N GLN A 31 -12.66 57.98 -30.43
CA GLN A 31 -12.72 58.62 -29.11
C GLN A 31 -11.59 59.62 -28.87
N ALA A 32 -10.39 59.36 -29.40
CA ALA A 32 -9.26 60.27 -29.28
C ALA A 32 -9.46 61.54 -30.12
N GLU A 33 -9.98 61.41 -31.34
CA GLU A 33 -10.25 62.53 -32.26
C GLU A 33 -11.35 63.44 -31.70
N ILE A 34 -12.46 62.88 -31.19
CA ILE A 34 -13.53 63.63 -30.52
C ILE A 34 -13.00 64.45 -29.32
N ARG A 35 -12.04 63.91 -28.57
CA ARG A 35 -11.49 64.57 -27.38
C ARG A 35 -10.46 65.65 -27.74
N GLN A 36 -9.75 65.46 -28.85
CA GLN A 36 -8.81 66.44 -29.39
C GLN A 36 -9.57 67.67 -29.91
N ASP A 37 -10.72 67.47 -30.55
CA ASP A 37 -11.63 68.55 -30.94
C ASP A 37 -12.20 69.31 -29.74
N VAL A 38 -12.52 68.63 -28.63
CA VAL A 38 -12.98 69.32 -27.40
C VAL A 38 -11.84 70.13 -26.75
N ALA A 39 -10.59 69.64 -26.78
CA ALA A 39 -9.44 70.35 -26.23
C ALA A 39 -9.04 71.58 -27.07
N THR A 40 -9.17 71.51 -28.40
CA THR A 40 -8.95 72.65 -29.29
C THR A 40 -10.10 73.67 -29.21
N THR A 41 -11.33 73.22 -28.94
CA THR A 41 -12.50 74.11 -28.83
C THR A 41 -12.55 74.89 -27.51
N ILE A 42 -11.94 74.41 -26.42
CA ILE A 42 -11.88 75.12 -25.12
C ILE A 42 -10.75 76.18 -25.08
N GLY A 43 -9.79 76.15 -26.00
CA GLY A 43 -8.64 77.07 -26.05
C GLY A 43 -8.89 78.45 -26.68
N GLY A 44 -10.12 78.78 -27.10
CA GLY A 44 -10.44 80.00 -27.86
C GLY A 44 -11.54 80.86 -27.24
N GLY A 45 -11.31 81.45 -26.06
CA GLY A 45 -12.22 82.46 -25.49
C GLY A 45 -11.70 83.05 -24.17
N GLY A 46 -11.43 84.36 -24.14
CA GLY A 46 -10.68 85.01 -23.05
C GLY A 46 -11.48 85.53 -21.83
N ARG A 47 -10.70 85.77 -20.75
CA ARG A 47 -10.80 86.70 -19.59
C ARG A 47 -12.12 86.74 -18.77
N LEU A 48 -12.07 86.72 -17.43
CA LEU A 48 -11.70 87.87 -16.56
C LEU A 48 -11.41 87.43 -15.07
N THR A 49 -10.40 88.09 -14.45
CA THR A 49 -10.16 88.40 -12.99
C THR A 49 -10.11 87.23 -11.97
N ASP A 50 -9.13 87.07 -11.08
CA ASP A 50 -8.46 88.02 -10.17
C ASP A 50 -7.10 87.44 -9.64
N PRO A 51 -6.25 88.20 -8.92
CA PRO A 51 -4.79 88.06 -8.85
C PRO A 51 -4.26 87.19 -7.68
N ASP A 52 -2.93 87.09 -7.62
CA ASP A 52 -2.08 86.47 -6.57
C ASP A 52 -1.61 85.03 -6.83
N ASP A 53 -0.67 84.90 -7.78
CA ASP A 53 0.65 84.30 -7.52
C ASP A 53 1.47 84.33 -8.81
N ALA A 54 2.15 85.45 -9.04
CA ALA A 54 3.17 85.58 -10.08
C ALA A 54 4.55 85.45 -9.45
N VAL A 55 5.30 84.44 -9.88
CA VAL A 55 6.77 84.46 -9.86
C VAL A 55 7.22 84.64 -11.30
N PRO A 56 7.80 85.80 -11.68
CA PRO A 56 8.41 85.98 -13.00
C PRO A 56 9.94 85.99 -12.88
N LEU A 57 10.64 85.31 -13.80
CA LEU A 57 12.05 85.53 -14.17
C LEU A 57 12.39 84.52 -15.29
N LEU A 58 12.93 84.82 -16.46
CA LEU A 58 13.55 86.01 -17.05
C LEU A 58 13.57 85.74 -18.57
N GLU A 59 13.20 86.74 -19.39
CA GLU A 59 13.56 86.81 -20.81
C GLU A 59 15.06 87.08 -20.93
N GLN A 60 15.75 86.40 -21.86
CA GLN A 60 16.66 87.05 -22.80
C GLN A 60 17.13 86.11 -23.93
N ASP A 61 17.03 86.68 -25.14
CA ASP A 61 17.76 86.45 -26.38
C ASP A 61 17.38 85.28 -27.30
N GLU A 62 16.45 85.61 -28.20
CA GLU A 62 16.61 85.60 -29.67
C GLU A 62 17.31 84.41 -30.34
N GLU A 63 16.50 83.53 -30.93
CA GLU A 63 16.61 83.27 -32.37
C GLU A 63 15.24 82.83 -32.94
N TYR A 64 14.60 83.72 -33.69
CA TYR A 64 13.47 83.40 -34.55
C TYR A 64 14.01 82.72 -35.82
N ALA A 65 13.71 81.43 -35.99
CA ALA A 65 13.66 80.80 -37.30
C ALA A 65 12.33 80.03 -37.42
N ASN A 66 11.52 80.47 -38.37
CA ASN A 66 10.29 79.82 -38.82
C ASN A 66 10.41 78.29 -38.84
N PHE A 67 9.67 77.61 -37.97
CA PHE A 67 9.26 76.24 -38.22
C PHE A 67 7.79 76.27 -38.59
N GLU A 68 7.50 75.86 -39.82
CA GLU A 68 6.16 75.51 -40.27
C GLU A 68 5.48 74.63 -39.22
N LEU A 69 4.18 74.81 -39.05
CA LEU A 69 3.31 74.01 -38.20
C LEU A 69 3.22 72.58 -38.77
N GLY A 70 4.31 71.81 -38.66
CA GLY A 70 4.33 70.39 -38.97
C GLY A 70 3.37 69.69 -38.03
N GLN A 71 2.44 68.91 -38.59
CA GLN A 71 1.58 67.99 -37.86
C GLN A 71 2.40 67.32 -36.75
N LEU A 72 2.03 67.57 -35.49
CA LEU A 72 2.55 66.80 -34.37
C LEU A 72 2.17 65.33 -34.61
N SER A 73 3.09 64.52 -35.12
CA SER A 73 2.84 63.09 -35.30
C SER A 73 2.80 62.43 -33.92
N ILE A 74 1.59 62.14 -33.43
CA ILE A 74 1.37 61.33 -32.23
C ILE A 74 1.75 59.89 -32.59
N GLY A 75 2.68 59.29 -31.83
CA GLY A 75 3.02 57.88 -31.98
C GLY A 75 2.02 57.03 -31.20
N VAL A 76 1.48 56.00 -31.85
CA VAL A 76 0.55 55.05 -31.23
C VAL A 76 1.22 53.68 -31.10
N VAL A 77 1.10 53.07 -29.93
CA VAL A 77 1.54 51.69 -29.68
C VAL A 77 0.31 50.86 -29.29
N THR A 78 0.01 49.86 -30.11
CA THR A 78 -1.14 48.97 -29.95
C THR A 78 -0.69 47.54 -29.75
N GLY A 79 -1.37 46.81 -28.87
CA GLY A 79 -1.03 45.42 -28.60
C GLY A 79 -2.05 44.70 -27.74
N VAL A 80 -1.76 43.43 -27.49
CA VAL A 80 -2.57 42.53 -26.66
C VAL A 80 -1.74 42.08 -25.47
N ILE A 81 -2.36 42.04 -24.28
CA ILE A 81 -1.71 41.58 -23.06
C ILE A 81 -2.68 40.73 -22.22
N ALA A 82 -2.15 39.77 -21.46
CA ALA A 82 -2.95 38.98 -20.53
C ALA A 82 -3.65 39.87 -19.49
N ARG A 83 -4.93 39.59 -19.23
CA ARG A 83 -5.78 40.36 -18.31
C ARG A 83 -5.20 40.46 -16.90
N SER A 84 -4.58 39.39 -16.41
CA SER A 84 -3.91 39.33 -15.10
C SER A 84 -2.75 40.34 -14.95
N ARG A 85 -2.09 40.71 -16.06
CA ARG A 85 -0.93 41.62 -16.06
C ARG A 85 -1.29 43.06 -16.38
N MET A 86 -2.53 43.34 -16.79
CA MET A 86 -2.97 44.67 -17.22
C MET A 86 -2.78 45.74 -16.15
N GLN A 87 -3.21 45.49 -14.91
CA GLN A 87 -3.07 46.47 -13.82
C GLN A 87 -1.61 46.77 -13.47
N THR A 88 -0.72 45.77 -13.60
CA THR A 88 0.71 45.96 -13.38
C THR A 88 1.32 46.78 -14.52
N PHE A 89 0.90 46.51 -15.75
CA PHE A 89 1.35 47.21 -16.95
C PHE A 89 1.03 48.70 -16.90
N GLU A 90 -0.22 49.06 -16.57
CA GLU A 90 -0.64 50.45 -16.41
C GLU A 90 0.20 51.19 -15.35
N ARG A 91 0.42 50.57 -14.18
CA ARG A 91 1.23 51.17 -13.10
C ARG A 91 2.68 51.39 -13.49
N VAL A 92 3.28 50.45 -14.23
CA VAL A 92 4.67 50.57 -14.72
C VAL A 92 4.79 51.70 -15.73
N LEU A 93 3.85 51.79 -16.68
CA LEU A 93 3.81 52.89 -17.66
C LEU A 93 3.58 54.24 -16.98
N TRP A 94 2.62 54.34 -16.04
CA TRP A 94 2.33 55.56 -15.30
C TRP A 94 3.56 56.10 -14.56
N ARG A 95 4.30 55.22 -13.88
CA ARG A 95 5.55 55.56 -13.18
C ARG A 95 6.66 55.98 -14.14
N SER A 96 6.78 55.29 -15.27
CA SER A 96 7.83 55.56 -16.28
C SER A 96 7.62 56.88 -17.03
N LEU A 97 6.36 57.27 -17.25
CA LEU A 97 5.93 58.48 -17.97
C LEU A 97 5.63 59.66 -17.04
N ARG A 98 5.93 59.53 -15.73
CA ARG A 98 5.73 60.58 -14.70
C ARG A 98 4.32 61.19 -14.69
N GLY A 99 3.30 60.36 -14.90
CA GLY A 99 1.89 60.79 -14.88
C GLY A 99 1.31 61.26 -16.21
N ASN A 100 2.10 61.28 -17.29
CA ASN A 100 1.62 61.59 -18.64
C ASN A 100 1.34 60.31 -19.45
N LEU A 101 0.40 59.48 -18.98
CA LEU A 101 -0.03 58.26 -19.68
C LEU A 101 -1.45 58.43 -20.24
N TYR A 102 -1.59 58.32 -21.55
CA TYR A 102 -2.88 58.21 -22.24
C TYR A 102 -3.01 56.80 -22.81
N MET A 103 -3.82 55.96 -22.15
CA MET A 103 -4.01 54.57 -22.50
C MET A 103 -5.51 54.25 -22.55
N ASN A 104 -5.95 53.64 -23.64
CA ASN A 104 -7.26 53.00 -23.73
C ASN A 104 -7.06 51.49 -23.72
N ALA A 105 -7.91 50.77 -23.01
CA ALA A 105 -7.92 49.31 -22.99
C ALA A 105 -9.35 48.80 -23.16
N SER A 106 -9.52 47.74 -23.94
CA SER A 106 -10.78 46.99 -24.03
C SER A 106 -10.52 45.51 -23.79
N GLU A 107 -11.54 44.86 -23.25
CA GLU A 107 -11.50 43.45 -22.90
C GLU A 107 -11.92 42.62 -24.12
N ILE A 108 -11.23 41.51 -24.36
CA ILE A 108 -11.68 40.52 -25.34
C ILE A 108 -12.61 39.55 -24.60
N ASP A 109 -13.86 39.44 -25.05
CA ASP A 109 -14.87 38.56 -24.45
C ASP A 109 -14.59 37.06 -24.69
N GLU A 110 -13.85 36.74 -25.76
CA GLU A 110 -13.45 35.38 -26.11
C GLU A 110 -12.08 35.07 -25.51
N ALA A 111 -12.00 34.01 -24.68
CA ALA A 111 -10.74 33.52 -24.17
C ALA A 111 -9.92 32.89 -25.31
N ILE A 112 -8.75 33.45 -25.61
CA ILE A 112 -7.86 32.96 -26.68
C ILE A 112 -6.87 31.98 -26.04
N GLY A 113 -7.13 30.69 -26.19
CA GLY A 113 -6.29 29.63 -25.64
C GLY A 113 -4.96 29.47 -26.36
N THR A 114 -3.87 29.46 -25.59
CA THR A 114 -2.53 29.20 -26.10
C THR A 114 -2.31 27.71 -26.35
N GLY A 115 -2.62 27.25 -27.56
CA GLY A 115 -2.27 25.89 -27.98
C GLY A 115 -3.30 24.82 -27.61
N VAL A 116 -2.88 23.56 -27.79
CA VAL A 116 -3.71 22.34 -27.96
C VAL A 116 -4.64 22.00 -26.78
N ASP A 117 -4.44 22.62 -25.62
CA ASP A 117 -5.17 22.31 -24.38
C ASP A 117 -6.13 23.45 -24.00
N GLU A 118 -7.42 23.13 -23.84
CA GLU A 118 -8.47 24.07 -23.38
C GLU A 118 -8.20 24.65 -21.98
N GLU A 119 -7.26 24.07 -21.21
CA GLU A 119 -6.89 24.52 -19.86
C GLU A 119 -6.01 25.78 -19.85
N ASP A 120 -5.38 26.13 -20.98
CA ASP A 120 -4.54 27.34 -21.14
C ASP A 120 -5.29 28.51 -21.82
N ALA A 121 -6.62 28.54 -21.68
CA ALA A 121 -7.46 29.66 -22.11
C ALA A 121 -7.16 30.93 -21.29
N VAL A 122 -6.29 31.80 -21.81
CA VAL A 122 -5.93 33.06 -21.15
C VAL A 122 -6.80 34.19 -21.69
N ASP A 123 -7.54 34.84 -20.78
CA ASP A 123 -8.21 36.11 -21.07
C ASP A 123 -7.18 37.19 -21.42
N LYS A 124 -7.39 37.84 -22.56
CA LYS A 124 -6.52 38.91 -23.05
C LYS A 124 -7.29 40.20 -23.22
N ASN A 125 -6.59 41.32 -23.09
CA ASN A 125 -7.12 42.66 -23.29
C ASN A 125 -6.30 43.36 -24.39
N VAL A 126 -6.99 44.13 -25.23
CA VAL A 126 -6.38 45.03 -26.21
C VAL A 126 -6.04 46.34 -25.51
N PHE A 127 -4.89 46.93 -25.82
CA PHE A 127 -4.55 48.26 -25.38
C PHE A 127 -3.99 49.12 -26.52
N ALA A 128 -4.23 50.44 -26.41
CA ALA A 128 -3.64 51.46 -27.25
C ALA A 128 -3.07 52.58 -26.35
N VAL A 129 -1.78 52.87 -26.49
CA VAL A 129 -1.09 53.95 -25.77
C VAL A 129 -0.69 55.05 -26.75
N PHE A 130 -1.10 56.28 -26.45
CA PHE A 130 -0.78 57.47 -27.23
C PHE A 130 0.38 58.23 -26.56
N ALA A 131 1.47 58.46 -27.28
CA ALA A 131 2.63 59.17 -26.77
C ALA A 131 3.24 60.12 -27.81
N HIS A 132 3.80 61.22 -27.33
CA HIS A 132 4.54 62.18 -28.15
C HIS A 132 6.05 61.96 -27.99
N GLY A 133 6.78 61.88 -29.11
CA GLY A 133 8.23 61.72 -29.12
C GLY A 133 8.70 60.28 -29.34
N ARG A 134 9.69 60.10 -30.24
CA ARG A 134 10.21 58.79 -30.67
C ARG A 134 10.87 58.01 -29.54
N GLU A 135 11.56 58.68 -28.62
CA GLU A 135 12.22 58.03 -27.48
C GLU A 135 11.22 57.41 -26.50
N ILE A 136 10.10 58.10 -26.27
CA ILE A 136 9.04 57.63 -25.37
C ILE A 136 8.32 56.43 -25.98
N VAL A 137 7.99 56.49 -27.28
CA VAL A 137 7.38 55.37 -28.02
C VAL A 137 8.27 54.11 -27.97
N ASN A 138 9.58 54.27 -28.19
CA ASN A 138 10.53 53.16 -28.11
C ASN A 138 10.65 52.60 -26.68
N LYS A 139 10.55 53.45 -25.66
CA LYS A 139 10.53 53.02 -24.25
C LYS A 139 9.26 52.23 -23.93
N ILE A 140 8.10 52.68 -24.41
CA ILE A 140 6.81 51.97 -24.25
C ILE A 140 6.88 50.60 -24.94
N ARG A 141 7.35 50.54 -26.20
CA ARG A 141 7.52 49.28 -26.96
C ARG A 141 8.34 48.24 -26.18
N LYS A 142 9.50 48.64 -25.65
CA LYS A 142 10.37 47.75 -24.85
C LYS A 142 9.69 47.27 -23.55
N ILE A 143 8.96 48.15 -22.86
CA ILE A 143 8.22 47.79 -21.63
C ILE A 143 7.12 46.78 -21.96
N SER A 144 6.34 47.02 -23.02
CA SER A 144 5.29 46.12 -23.48
C SER A 144 5.83 44.73 -23.83
N GLU A 145 6.90 44.64 -24.62
CA GLU A 145 7.54 43.37 -24.98
C GLU A 145 8.07 42.63 -23.73
N SER A 146 8.71 43.35 -22.80
CA SER A 146 9.24 42.75 -21.56
C SER A 146 8.16 42.15 -20.65
N MET A 147 6.93 42.66 -20.71
CA MET A 147 5.79 42.18 -19.94
C MET A 147 5.03 41.04 -20.63
N GLY A 148 5.46 40.66 -21.84
CA GLY A 148 4.85 39.60 -22.66
C GLY A 148 3.64 40.07 -23.46
N ALA A 149 3.57 41.35 -23.85
CA ALA A 149 2.56 41.84 -24.77
C ALA A 149 2.96 41.57 -26.23
N THR A 150 2.00 41.16 -27.07
CA THR A 150 2.17 41.08 -28.52
C THR A 150 1.80 42.43 -29.14
N LEU A 151 2.73 43.03 -29.87
CA LEU A 151 2.56 44.37 -30.45
C LEU A 151 2.22 44.26 -31.93
N TYR A 152 1.31 45.12 -32.37
CA TYR A 152 0.87 45.22 -33.76
C TYR A 152 0.97 46.67 -34.22
N ASP A 153 1.60 46.89 -35.37
CA ASP A 153 1.69 48.22 -35.98
C ASP A 153 0.43 48.45 -36.83
N ILE A 154 -0.28 49.56 -36.57
CA ILE A 154 -1.55 49.89 -37.22
C ILE A 154 -1.41 51.25 -37.90
N ASP A 155 -1.96 51.37 -39.10
CA ASP A 155 -2.03 52.63 -39.82
C ASP A 155 -3.11 53.54 -39.22
N PRO A 156 -2.84 54.84 -38.98
CA PRO A 156 -3.85 55.78 -38.49
C PRO A 156 -5.00 56.04 -39.48
N SER A 157 -4.85 55.73 -40.78
CA SER A 157 -5.90 55.97 -41.78
C SER A 157 -7.08 54.98 -41.65
N GLU A 158 -8.31 55.49 -41.65
CA GLU A 158 -9.53 54.69 -41.52
C GLU A 158 -9.69 53.68 -42.67
N ASP A 159 -9.48 54.12 -43.92
CA ASP A 159 -9.58 53.26 -45.11
C ASP A 159 -8.57 52.10 -45.08
N ALA A 160 -7.31 52.37 -44.75
CA ALA A 160 -6.25 51.36 -44.69
C ALA A 160 -6.50 50.33 -43.58
N ARG A 161 -7.04 50.75 -42.44
CA ARG A 161 -7.42 49.86 -41.33
C ARG A 161 -8.61 48.97 -41.71
N ARG A 162 -9.59 49.50 -42.43
CA ARG A 162 -10.76 48.75 -42.91
C ARG A 162 -10.34 47.67 -43.93
N ASP A 163 -9.45 48.01 -44.84
CA ASP A 163 -8.89 47.07 -45.82
C ASP A 163 -8.05 45.98 -45.15
N ALA A 164 -7.21 46.34 -44.17
CA ALA A 164 -6.45 45.38 -43.37
C ALA A 164 -7.34 44.41 -42.59
N LEU A 165 -8.46 44.89 -42.03
CA LEU A 165 -9.42 44.05 -41.31
C LEU A 165 -10.07 43.01 -42.25
N LEU A 166 -10.43 43.43 -43.46
CA LEU A 166 -10.99 42.52 -44.48
C LEU A 166 -9.97 41.44 -44.91
N ASP A 167 -8.71 41.83 -45.15
CA ASP A 167 -7.63 40.88 -45.50
C ASP A 167 -7.35 39.88 -44.36
N VAL A 168 -7.23 40.38 -43.12
CA VAL A 168 -7.00 39.51 -41.94
C VAL A 168 -8.16 38.55 -41.73
N THR A 169 -9.42 39.00 -41.91
CA THR A 169 -10.60 38.14 -41.78
C THR A 169 -10.60 37.02 -42.83
N GLY A 170 -10.28 37.34 -44.09
CA GLY A 170 -10.15 36.33 -45.14
C GLY A 170 -9.07 35.29 -44.84
N ARG A 171 -7.89 35.74 -44.37
CA ARG A 171 -6.79 34.82 -43.98
C ARG A 171 -7.15 33.91 -42.80
N ILE A 172 -7.97 34.39 -41.86
CA ILE A 172 -8.45 33.58 -40.72
C ILE A 172 -9.36 32.46 -41.22
N GLU A 173 -10.27 32.75 -42.15
CA GLU A 173 -11.16 31.74 -42.75
C GLU A 173 -10.37 30.68 -43.52
N ASP A 174 -9.41 31.12 -44.34
CA ASP A 174 -8.51 30.21 -45.08
C ASP A 174 -7.71 29.31 -44.15
N LEU A 175 -7.11 29.87 -43.10
CA LEU A 175 -6.35 29.09 -42.11
C LEU A 175 -7.24 28.13 -41.32
N ASN A 176 -8.48 28.51 -41.00
CA ASN A 176 -9.41 27.62 -40.33
C ASN A 176 -9.78 26.41 -41.21
N ASN A 177 -9.98 26.64 -42.51
CA ASN A 177 -10.20 25.58 -43.49
C ASN A 177 -8.97 24.66 -43.61
N ILE A 178 -7.75 25.22 -43.60
CA ILE A 178 -6.52 24.42 -43.62
C ILE A 178 -6.37 23.60 -42.32
N LEU A 179 -6.65 24.22 -41.17
CA LEU A 179 -6.51 23.60 -39.85
C LEU A 179 -7.53 22.48 -39.64
N SER A 180 -8.77 22.66 -40.07
CA SER A 180 -9.80 21.60 -40.04
C SER A 180 -9.42 20.41 -40.92
N ASN A 181 -8.96 20.65 -42.15
CA ASN A 181 -8.47 19.60 -43.04
C ASN A 181 -7.23 18.86 -42.48
N THR A 182 -6.30 19.61 -41.87
CA THR A 182 -5.10 19.05 -41.23
C THR A 182 -5.47 18.21 -40.01
N ASN A 183 -6.37 18.68 -39.14
CA ASN A 183 -6.86 17.93 -38.00
C ASN A 183 -7.61 16.67 -38.43
N GLN A 184 -8.40 16.73 -39.50
CA GLN A 184 -9.08 15.56 -40.04
C GLN A 184 -8.07 14.52 -40.57
N SER A 185 -7.00 14.96 -41.24
CA SER A 185 -5.92 14.09 -41.70
C SER A 185 -5.18 13.44 -40.53
N ILE A 186 -4.83 14.22 -39.50
CA ILE A 186 -4.20 13.72 -38.28
C ILE A 186 -5.10 12.70 -37.57
N ARG A 187 -6.40 12.99 -37.43
CA ARG A 187 -7.35 12.07 -36.81
C ARG A 187 -7.47 10.77 -37.60
N ALA A 188 -7.52 10.84 -38.92
CA ALA A 188 -7.58 9.64 -39.76
C ALA A 188 -6.32 8.77 -39.58
N GLU A 189 -5.13 9.38 -39.53
CA GLU A 189 -3.87 8.68 -39.26
C GLU A 189 -3.79 8.13 -37.82
N LEU A 190 -4.28 8.89 -36.82
CA LEU A 190 -4.32 8.42 -35.44
C LEU A 190 -5.25 7.24 -35.25
N VAL A 191 -6.39 7.19 -35.95
CA VAL A 191 -7.31 6.05 -35.88
C VAL A 191 -6.63 4.79 -36.42
N THR A 192 -5.97 4.87 -37.59
CA THR A 192 -5.27 3.70 -38.16
C THR A 192 -4.09 3.25 -37.32
N ILE A 193 -3.37 4.18 -36.69
CA ILE A 193 -2.32 3.85 -35.71
C ILE A 193 -2.93 3.20 -34.47
N SER A 194 -4.03 3.74 -33.94
CA SER A 194 -4.66 3.24 -32.71
C SER A 194 -5.11 1.78 -32.81
N GLU A 195 -5.62 1.37 -33.97
CA GLU A 195 -6.02 -0.02 -34.22
C GLU A 195 -4.84 -1.00 -34.14
N ASN A 196 -3.64 -0.56 -34.56
CA ASN A 196 -2.45 -1.41 -34.64
C ASN A 196 -1.46 -1.22 -33.47
N LEU A 197 -1.60 -0.15 -32.69
CA LEU A 197 -0.66 0.25 -31.65
C LEU A 197 -0.48 -0.86 -30.59
N ASN A 198 -1.56 -1.53 -30.19
CA ASN A 198 -1.50 -2.62 -29.21
C ASN A 198 -0.70 -3.82 -29.75
N ALA A 199 -0.88 -4.15 -31.03
CA ALA A 199 -0.16 -5.24 -31.68
C ALA A 199 1.34 -4.90 -31.83
N TRP A 200 1.67 -3.70 -32.30
CA TRP A 200 3.06 -3.23 -32.43
C TRP A 200 3.76 -3.16 -31.08
N THR A 201 3.10 -2.62 -30.05
CA THR A 201 3.66 -2.53 -28.70
C THR A 201 3.94 -3.92 -28.13
N THR A 202 3.00 -4.86 -28.30
CA THR A 202 3.19 -6.25 -27.88
C THR A 202 4.36 -6.90 -28.61
N MET A 203 4.50 -6.67 -29.92
CA MET A 203 5.61 -7.20 -30.72
C MET A 203 6.96 -6.65 -30.26
N VAL A 204 7.07 -5.32 -30.13
CA VAL A 204 8.32 -4.65 -29.70
C VAL A 204 8.72 -5.09 -28.29
N ARG A 205 7.77 -5.23 -27.36
CA ARG A 205 8.07 -5.71 -26.00
C ARG A 205 8.53 -7.16 -25.97
N LYS A 206 7.87 -8.05 -26.72
CA LYS A 206 8.32 -9.44 -26.86
C LYS A 206 9.74 -9.51 -27.40
N GLU A 207 10.02 -8.74 -28.44
CA GLU A 207 11.33 -8.69 -29.07
C GLU A 207 12.40 -8.13 -28.12
N LYS A 208 12.11 -7.03 -27.42
CA LYS A 208 12.97 -6.47 -26.37
C LYS A 208 13.28 -7.48 -25.27
N ALA A 209 12.27 -8.23 -24.81
CA ALA A 209 12.42 -9.24 -23.77
C ALA A 209 13.30 -10.42 -24.25
N ILE A 210 13.18 -10.82 -25.51
CA ILE A 210 14.05 -11.84 -26.13
C ILE A 210 15.49 -11.34 -26.18
N TYR A 211 15.75 -10.14 -26.70
CA TYR A 211 17.10 -9.58 -26.75
C TYR A 211 17.71 -9.37 -25.37
N HIS A 212 16.92 -8.93 -24.39
CA HIS A 212 17.37 -8.82 -23.01
C HIS A 212 17.79 -10.18 -22.44
N THR A 213 17.03 -11.24 -22.71
CA THR A 213 17.36 -12.61 -22.29
C THR A 213 18.58 -13.15 -23.02
N MET A 214 18.73 -12.86 -24.32
CA MET A 214 19.92 -13.23 -25.10
C MET A 214 21.17 -12.53 -24.59
N ASN A 215 21.06 -11.28 -24.10
CA ASN A 215 22.17 -10.55 -23.50
C ASN A 215 22.66 -11.16 -22.17
N LEU A 216 21.83 -11.94 -21.47
CA LEU A 216 22.24 -12.67 -20.26
C LEU A 216 23.03 -13.95 -20.60
N ALA A 217 22.97 -14.44 -21.84
CA ALA A 217 23.69 -15.62 -22.26
C ALA A 217 25.14 -15.27 -22.64
N SER A 218 26.06 -16.20 -22.37
CA SER A 218 27.46 -16.06 -22.78
C SER A 218 27.61 -16.44 -24.26
N TYR A 219 28.42 -15.68 -24.99
CA TYR A 219 28.68 -15.93 -26.40
C TYR A 219 30.01 -16.66 -26.60
N ASP A 220 29.96 -17.86 -27.17
CA ASP A 220 31.15 -18.61 -27.59
C ASP A 220 31.49 -18.29 -29.05
N ALA A 221 32.56 -17.51 -29.24
CA ALA A 221 33.03 -17.09 -30.56
C ALA A 221 33.52 -18.26 -31.43
N GLY A 222 33.98 -19.36 -30.83
CA GLY A 222 34.53 -20.50 -31.58
C GLY A 222 33.44 -21.31 -32.28
N ARG A 223 32.33 -21.57 -31.57
CA ARG A 223 31.19 -22.35 -32.09
C ARG A 223 30.09 -21.47 -32.68
N LYS A 224 30.16 -20.15 -32.49
CA LYS A 224 29.07 -19.20 -32.80
C LYS A 224 27.76 -19.61 -32.14
N CYS A 225 27.85 -20.11 -30.91
CA CYS A 225 26.70 -20.54 -30.11
C CYS A 225 26.58 -19.68 -28.86
N LEU A 226 25.35 -19.52 -28.37
CA LEU A 226 25.08 -18.93 -27.06
C LEU A 226 24.99 -20.05 -26.03
N ILE A 227 25.68 -19.89 -24.91
CA ILE A 227 25.60 -20.78 -23.76
C ILE A 227 24.84 -20.02 -22.68
N ALA A 228 23.66 -20.55 -22.32
CA ALA A 228 22.80 -20.00 -21.29
C ALA A 228 22.69 -21.00 -20.14
N GLU A 229 22.90 -20.51 -18.92
CA GLU A 229 22.65 -21.24 -17.69
C GLU A 229 21.36 -20.69 -17.05
N GLY A 230 20.53 -21.58 -16.53
CA GLY A 230 19.24 -21.17 -15.98
C GLY A 230 18.61 -22.23 -15.10
N TRP A 231 17.83 -21.76 -14.14
CA TRP A 231 17.09 -22.63 -13.24
C TRP A 231 15.81 -23.13 -13.91
N CYS A 232 15.58 -24.44 -13.85
CA CYS A 232 14.35 -25.07 -14.31
C CYS A 232 13.89 -26.08 -13.26
N PRO A 233 12.58 -26.14 -12.93
CA PRO A 233 12.05 -27.21 -12.08
C PRO A 233 12.35 -28.58 -12.69
N SER A 234 12.85 -29.53 -11.88
CA SER A 234 13.25 -30.86 -12.38
C SER A 234 12.11 -31.62 -13.07
N TYR A 235 10.86 -31.34 -12.70
CA TYR A 235 9.67 -31.92 -13.32
C TYR A 235 9.43 -31.41 -14.76
N ASP A 236 9.83 -30.18 -15.07
CA ASP A 236 9.53 -29.51 -16.34
C ASP A 236 10.67 -29.64 -17.38
N ILE A 237 11.81 -30.24 -17.01
CA ILE A 237 12.95 -30.52 -17.91
C ILE A 237 12.52 -31.26 -19.20
N PRO A 238 11.67 -32.30 -19.17
CA PRO A 238 11.23 -32.97 -20.39
C PRO A 238 10.43 -32.05 -21.33
N SER A 239 9.63 -31.13 -20.77
CA SER A 239 8.86 -30.16 -21.53
C SER A 239 9.78 -29.17 -22.25
N VAL A 240 10.81 -28.66 -21.56
CA VAL A 240 11.83 -27.79 -22.15
C VAL A 240 12.58 -28.50 -23.29
N ARG A 241 12.99 -29.75 -23.09
CA ARG A 241 13.65 -30.55 -24.14
C ARG A 241 12.75 -30.74 -25.36
N SER A 242 11.46 -30.96 -25.17
CA SER A 242 10.50 -31.07 -26.27
C SER A 242 10.34 -29.75 -27.03
N ALA A 243 10.21 -28.62 -26.33
CA ALA A 243 10.06 -27.30 -26.94
C ALA A 243 11.31 -26.90 -27.75
N LEU A 244 12.50 -27.21 -27.24
CA LEU A 244 13.76 -26.97 -27.97
C LEU A 244 13.89 -27.84 -29.22
N LYS A 245 13.42 -29.10 -29.15
CA LYS A 245 13.39 -29.99 -30.31
C LYS A 245 12.44 -29.47 -31.39
N GLU A 246 11.24 -29.06 -31.00
CA GLU A 246 10.26 -28.45 -31.91
C GLU A 246 10.80 -27.16 -32.55
N ALA A 247 11.48 -26.30 -31.78
CA ALA A 247 12.13 -25.10 -32.31
C ALA A 247 13.26 -25.43 -33.30
N THR A 248 14.04 -26.48 -33.01
CA THR A 248 15.09 -26.97 -33.92
C THR A 248 14.49 -27.45 -35.24
N ASP A 249 13.45 -28.29 -35.17
CA ASP A 249 12.74 -28.83 -36.33
C ASP A 249 12.10 -27.71 -37.18
N ALA A 250 11.52 -26.69 -36.53
CA ALA A 250 10.95 -25.52 -37.20
C ALA A 250 12.00 -24.66 -37.91
N SER A 251 13.19 -24.50 -37.30
CA SER A 251 14.30 -23.71 -37.86
C SER A 251 14.99 -24.38 -39.06
N ARG A 252 14.76 -25.67 -39.29
CA ARG A 252 15.44 -26.50 -40.32
C ARG A 252 16.97 -26.48 -40.23
N THR A 253 17.52 -26.14 -39.06
CA THR A 253 18.96 -26.09 -38.83
C THR A 253 19.49 -27.48 -38.46
N SER A 254 20.71 -27.81 -38.90
CA SER A 254 21.36 -29.10 -38.56
C SER A 254 21.92 -29.15 -37.13
N LEU A 255 21.96 -28.02 -36.43
CA LEU A 255 22.47 -27.90 -35.06
C LEU A 255 21.32 -28.17 -34.08
N SER A 256 21.43 -29.27 -33.32
CA SER A 256 20.49 -29.60 -32.26
C SER A 256 20.81 -28.80 -30.99
N ALA A 257 19.80 -28.20 -30.38
CA ALA A 257 19.94 -27.60 -29.05
C ALA A 257 20.23 -28.70 -28.01
N ILE A 258 21.32 -28.53 -27.26
CA ILE A 258 21.76 -29.50 -26.25
C ILE A 258 21.35 -28.96 -24.87
N VAL A 259 20.63 -29.78 -24.09
CA VAL A 259 20.31 -29.49 -22.68
C VAL A 259 21.06 -30.47 -21.79
N THR A 260 21.98 -29.95 -20.98
CA THR A 260 22.75 -30.70 -19.99
C THR A 260 22.32 -30.30 -18.58
N GLU A 261 22.11 -31.29 -17.72
CA GLU A 261 21.91 -31.04 -16.28
C GLU A 261 23.29 -30.91 -15.61
N PHE A 262 23.53 -29.78 -14.95
CA PHE A 262 24.74 -29.52 -14.19
C PHE A 262 24.42 -29.44 -12.69
N ARG A 263 25.29 -30.00 -11.85
CA ARG A 263 25.17 -29.89 -10.39
C ARG A 263 26.00 -28.70 -9.92
N THR A 264 25.37 -27.75 -9.26
CA THR A 264 26.02 -26.55 -8.72
C THR A 264 25.77 -26.44 -7.21
N ASN A 265 26.69 -25.76 -6.53
CA ASN A 265 26.58 -25.42 -5.11
C ASN A 265 25.83 -24.09 -4.87
N LEU A 266 25.48 -23.36 -5.94
CA LEU A 266 24.70 -22.13 -5.84
C LEU A 266 23.31 -22.42 -5.25
N LYS A 267 22.82 -21.51 -4.40
CA LYS A 267 21.46 -21.59 -3.84
C LYS A 267 20.45 -21.45 -5.00
N PRO A 268 19.57 -22.43 -5.24
CA PRO A 268 18.55 -22.32 -6.27
C PRO A 268 17.36 -21.46 -5.80
N PRO A 269 16.56 -20.91 -6.75
CA PRO A 269 15.37 -20.15 -6.44
C PRO A 269 14.24 -21.04 -5.89
N THR A 270 13.39 -20.45 -5.06
CA THR A 270 12.23 -21.13 -4.49
C THR A 270 11.02 -20.95 -5.39
N PHE A 271 10.45 -22.07 -5.85
CA PHE A 271 9.22 -22.09 -6.63
C PHE A 271 8.14 -22.90 -5.90
N GLN A 272 6.99 -22.28 -5.68
CA GLN A 272 5.85 -22.91 -5.03
C GLN A 272 4.66 -22.93 -5.99
N ARG A 273 4.13 -24.12 -6.25
CA ARG A 273 2.98 -24.29 -7.15
C ARG A 273 1.71 -23.88 -6.43
N THR A 274 1.19 -22.71 -6.78
CA THR A 274 -0.06 -22.19 -6.24
C THR A 274 -1.24 -22.57 -7.13
N ASN A 275 -2.36 -22.92 -6.49
CA ASN A 275 -3.66 -23.00 -7.16
C ASN A 275 -4.37 -21.66 -6.95
N LYS A 276 -5.47 -21.43 -7.70
CA LYS A 276 -6.34 -20.24 -7.53
C LYS A 276 -6.74 -19.96 -6.08
N PHE A 277 -6.87 -21.02 -5.27
CA PHE A 277 -7.25 -20.94 -3.87
C PHE A 277 -6.08 -20.51 -2.96
N THR A 278 -4.88 -21.02 -3.22
CA THR A 278 -3.71 -20.81 -2.35
C THR A 278 -2.88 -19.59 -2.77
N GLU A 279 -3.06 -19.08 -3.98
CA GLU A 279 -2.34 -17.92 -4.52
C GLU A 279 -2.42 -16.70 -3.59
N GLY A 280 -3.63 -16.31 -3.16
CA GLY A 280 -3.80 -15.16 -2.26
C GLY A 280 -3.15 -15.32 -0.88
N PHE A 281 -3.13 -16.55 -0.34
CA PHE A 281 -2.43 -16.83 0.92
C PHE A 281 -0.90 -16.79 0.74
N GLN A 282 -0.42 -17.31 -0.39
CA GLN A 282 1.00 -17.34 -0.70
C GLN A 282 1.56 -15.94 -0.93
N SER A 283 0.84 -15.08 -1.65
CA SER A 283 1.25 -13.69 -1.87
C SER A 283 1.46 -12.91 -0.57
N ILE A 284 0.65 -13.17 0.47
CA ILE A 284 0.82 -12.52 1.79
C ILE A 284 2.09 -13.01 2.50
N ILE A 285 2.46 -14.27 2.31
CA ILE A 285 3.65 -14.84 2.94
C ILE A 285 4.90 -14.37 2.22
N ASP A 286 4.88 -14.42 0.89
CA ASP A 286 5.99 -13.94 0.07
C ASP A 286 6.25 -12.43 0.29
N ALA A 287 5.23 -11.67 0.70
CA ALA A 287 5.37 -10.27 1.09
C ALA A 287 6.16 -10.06 2.41
N TYR A 288 6.19 -11.05 3.32
CA TYR A 288 7.06 -11.01 4.49
C TYR A 288 8.50 -11.34 4.11
N GLY A 289 8.68 -12.36 3.28
CA GLY A 289 9.97 -12.76 2.73
C GLY A 289 9.85 -14.10 2.03
N ILE A 290 10.82 -14.43 1.17
CA ILE A 290 10.76 -15.62 0.33
C ILE A 290 11.45 -16.78 1.04
N ALA A 291 10.81 -17.94 1.02
CA ALA A 291 11.27 -19.13 1.72
C ALA A 291 12.61 -19.61 1.17
N ARG A 292 13.45 -20.18 2.02
CA ARG A 292 14.68 -20.84 1.59
C ARG A 292 14.35 -22.07 0.73
N TYR A 293 15.26 -22.43 -0.18
CA TYR A 293 15.09 -23.61 -1.01
C TYR A 293 14.87 -24.87 -0.17
N ARG A 294 13.73 -25.54 -0.41
CA ARG A 294 13.25 -26.75 0.28
C ARG A 294 12.98 -26.59 1.79
N GLU A 295 12.73 -25.37 2.24
CA GLU A 295 12.17 -25.10 3.57
C GLU A 295 10.67 -25.43 3.63
N VAL A 296 10.15 -25.70 4.84
CA VAL A 296 8.71 -25.86 5.05
C VAL A 296 7.97 -24.56 4.75
N ASN A 297 6.98 -24.62 3.84
CA ASN A 297 6.16 -23.47 3.51
C ASN A 297 5.13 -23.18 4.62
N PRO A 298 5.14 -21.99 5.25
CA PRO A 298 4.09 -21.59 6.21
C PRO A 298 2.69 -21.52 5.57
N GLY A 299 2.60 -21.33 4.25
CA GLY A 299 1.35 -21.14 3.49
C GLY A 299 0.29 -22.21 3.63
N ILE A 300 0.72 -23.44 3.90
CA ILE A 300 -0.21 -24.55 4.08
C ILE A 300 -0.92 -24.44 5.43
N PHE A 301 -0.23 -23.98 6.46
CA PHE A 301 -0.77 -23.85 7.81
C PHE A 301 -1.59 -22.57 7.98
N THR A 302 -1.09 -21.46 7.42
CA THR A 302 -1.80 -20.16 7.43
C THR A 302 -3.16 -20.24 6.75
N LEU A 303 -3.35 -21.16 5.79
CA LEU A 303 -4.64 -21.40 5.15
C LEU A 303 -5.81 -21.61 6.13
N ILE A 304 -5.54 -22.27 7.27
CA ILE A 304 -6.54 -22.57 8.30
C ILE A 304 -6.33 -21.70 9.54
N SER A 305 -5.08 -21.55 10.00
CA SER A 305 -4.80 -20.80 11.23
C SER A 305 -5.14 -19.33 11.08
N PHE A 306 -4.87 -18.72 9.92
CA PHE A 306 -5.11 -17.29 9.70
C PHE A 306 -6.60 -16.93 9.78
N PRO A 307 -7.51 -17.57 9.01
CA PRO A 307 -8.94 -17.30 9.16
C PRO A 307 -9.49 -17.62 10.55
N PHE A 308 -8.92 -18.61 11.25
CA PHE A 308 -9.34 -18.98 12.59
C PHE A 308 -8.96 -17.93 13.64
N LEU A 309 -7.71 -17.43 13.64
CA LEU A 309 -7.29 -16.35 14.54
C LEU A 309 -8.07 -15.06 14.30
N PHE A 310 -8.32 -14.75 13.02
CA PHE A 310 -9.17 -13.64 12.62
C PHE A 310 -10.58 -13.77 13.22
N ALA A 311 -11.18 -14.96 13.12
CA ALA A 311 -12.52 -15.22 13.65
C ALA A 311 -12.63 -15.11 15.18
N VAL A 312 -11.54 -15.39 15.91
CA VAL A 312 -11.49 -15.19 17.37
C VAL A 312 -11.57 -13.70 17.73
N MET A 313 -10.91 -12.84 16.94
CA MET A 313 -11.01 -11.37 17.06
C MET A 313 -12.36 -10.84 16.59
N PHE A 314 -12.86 -11.36 15.47
CA PHE A 314 -14.06 -10.90 14.78
C PHE A 314 -15.19 -11.94 14.88
N GLY A 315 -15.58 -12.26 16.11
CA GLY A 315 -16.55 -13.32 16.40
C GLY A 315 -17.97 -12.79 16.53
N ASP A 316 -18.68 -12.64 15.40
CA ASP A 316 -20.11 -12.30 15.35
C ASP A 316 -20.76 -13.03 14.17
N ILE A 317 -21.88 -13.70 14.41
CA ILE A 317 -22.61 -14.46 13.36
C ILE A 317 -23.12 -13.52 12.26
N GLY A 318 -23.64 -12.35 12.63
CA GLY A 318 -24.24 -11.39 11.72
C GLY A 318 -23.20 -10.75 10.80
N HIS A 319 -22.12 -10.23 11.39
CA HIS A 319 -21.02 -9.64 10.61
C HIS A 319 -20.30 -10.69 9.76
N GLY A 320 -20.08 -11.90 10.30
CA GLY A 320 -19.49 -13.02 9.56
C GLY A 320 -20.34 -13.45 8.36
N ALA A 321 -21.67 -13.47 8.50
CA ALA A 321 -22.59 -13.78 7.40
C ALA A 321 -22.57 -12.71 6.30
N LEU A 322 -22.49 -11.42 6.64
CA LEU A 322 -22.35 -10.34 5.67
C LEU A 322 -21.00 -10.41 4.93
N MET A 323 -19.91 -10.69 5.65
CA MET A 323 -18.59 -10.91 5.05
C MET A 323 -18.58 -12.12 4.11
N LEU A 324 -19.23 -13.22 4.52
CA LEU A 324 -19.38 -14.43 3.70
C LEU A 324 -20.18 -14.14 2.43
N LEU A 325 -21.28 -13.39 2.52
CA LEU A 325 -22.08 -12.99 1.36
C LEU A 325 -21.27 -12.13 0.39
N ALA A 326 -20.54 -11.13 0.89
CA ALA A 326 -19.66 -10.30 0.08
C ALA A 326 -18.55 -11.11 -0.60
N ALA A 327 -17.92 -12.04 0.11
CA ALA A 327 -16.90 -12.93 -0.44
C ALA A 327 -17.49 -13.87 -1.51
N LEU A 328 -18.67 -14.44 -1.26
CA LEU A 328 -19.35 -15.33 -2.19
C LEU A 328 -19.76 -14.58 -3.47
N TYR A 329 -20.19 -13.32 -3.36
CA TYR A 329 -20.46 -12.46 -4.52
C TYR A 329 -19.21 -12.26 -5.41
N LEU A 330 -18.04 -12.03 -4.80
CA LEU A 330 -16.77 -11.90 -5.53
C LEU A 330 -16.35 -13.22 -6.19
N VAL A 331 -16.58 -14.36 -5.53
CA VAL A 331 -16.24 -15.69 -6.06
C VAL A 331 -17.16 -16.09 -7.21
N LEU A 332 -18.47 -15.85 -7.13
CA LEU A 332 -19.41 -16.20 -8.19
C LEU A 332 -19.20 -15.36 -9.47
N ASN A 333 -18.82 -14.09 -9.33
CA ASN A 333 -18.66 -13.16 -10.45
C ASN A 333 -17.21 -13.02 -10.96
N GLU A 334 -16.34 -14.01 -10.72
CA GLU A 334 -14.90 -14.00 -11.03
C GLU A 334 -14.59 -13.49 -12.45
N LYS A 335 -15.29 -14.00 -13.47
CA LYS A 335 -15.01 -13.67 -14.88
C LYS A 335 -15.34 -12.22 -15.25
N LYS A 336 -16.37 -11.64 -14.62
CA LYS A 336 -16.82 -10.27 -14.92
C LYS A 336 -15.98 -9.24 -14.17
N LEU A 337 -15.57 -9.57 -12.94
CA LEU A 337 -14.80 -8.67 -12.06
C LEU A 337 -13.31 -8.69 -12.33
N ALA A 338 -12.78 -9.71 -13.01
CA ALA A 338 -11.36 -9.78 -13.38
C ALA A 338 -10.90 -8.64 -14.30
N SER A 339 -11.83 -7.91 -14.94
CA SER A 339 -11.53 -6.78 -15.84
C SER A 339 -11.38 -5.43 -15.13
N ASN A 340 -11.66 -5.34 -13.83
CA ASN A 340 -11.58 -4.07 -13.10
C ASN A 340 -10.16 -3.83 -12.58
N ASN A 341 -9.49 -2.78 -13.08
CA ASN A 341 -8.09 -2.45 -12.75
C ASN A 341 -7.91 -1.52 -11.54
N GLY A 342 -8.94 -1.31 -10.72
CA GLY A 342 -8.78 -0.50 -9.49
C GLY A 342 -7.83 -1.20 -8.52
N GLU A 343 -6.77 -0.53 -8.05
CA GLU A 343 -5.73 -1.12 -7.19
C GLU A 343 -6.30 -1.75 -5.91
N ILE A 344 -7.13 -1.00 -5.18
CA ILE A 344 -7.81 -1.48 -3.98
C ILE A 344 -8.69 -2.69 -4.31
N PHE A 345 -9.41 -2.62 -5.43
CA PHE A 345 -10.29 -3.71 -5.87
C PHE A 345 -9.51 -4.97 -6.23
N LYS A 346 -8.33 -4.82 -6.87
CA LYS A 346 -7.41 -5.91 -7.21
C LYS A 346 -6.89 -6.61 -5.96
N MET A 347 -6.55 -5.85 -4.91
CA MET A 347 -6.16 -6.41 -3.61
C MET A 347 -7.28 -7.26 -2.98
N PHE A 348 -8.51 -6.71 -2.91
CA PHE A 348 -9.67 -7.45 -2.39
C PHE A 348 -10.03 -8.67 -3.27
N PHE A 349 -9.90 -8.56 -4.59
CA PHE A 349 -10.20 -9.64 -5.52
C PHE A 349 -9.16 -10.78 -5.45
N GLY A 350 -7.89 -10.45 -5.26
CA GLY A 350 -6.83 -11.43 -4.99
C GLY A 350 -7.06 -12.21 -3.70
N GLY A 351 -7.57 -11.53 -2.66
CA GLY A 351 -7.91 -12.12 -1.37
C GLY A 351 -9.29 -12.79 -1.25
N ARG A 352 -10.04 -13.02 -2.34
CA ARG A 352 -11.45 -13.48 -2.29
C ARG A 352 -11.67 -14.78 -1.51
N TYR A 353 -10.77 -15.76 -1.66
CA TYR A 353 -10.88 -17.03 -0.96
C TYR A 353 -10.52 -16.92 0.52
N MET A 354 -9.66 -15.96 0.87
CA MET A 354 -9.32 -15.65 2.25
C MET A 354 -10.51 -15.03 2.97
N MET A 355 -11.18 -14.05 2.35
CA MET A 355 -12.41 -13.47 2.89
C MET A 355 -13.51 -14.51 3.07
N LEU A 356 -13.62 -15.46 2.14
CA LEU A 356 -14.58 -16.56 2.25
C LEU A 356 -14.30 -17.41 3.50
N MET A 357 -13.04 -17.84 3.71
CA MET A 357 -12.68 -18.62 4.88
C MET A 357 -12.85 -17.83 6.18
N MET A 358 -12.47 -16.55 6.20
CA MET A 358 -12.66 -15.66 7.34
C MET A 358 -14.14 -15.54 7.73
N GLY A 359 -15.03 -15.40 6.76
CA GLY A 359 -16.48 -15.38 6.99
C GLY A 359 -17.01 -16.68 7.59
N ILE A 360 -16.59 -17.84 7.09
CA ILE A 360 -17.03 -19.16 7.62
C ILE A 360 -16.58 -19.34 9.07
N PHE A 361 -15.31 -19.07 9.37
CA PHE A 361 -14.78 -19.21 10.72
C PHE A 361 -15.35 -18.16 11.68
N SER A 362 -15.64 -16.95 11.20
CA SER A 362 -16.30 -15.89 11.98
C SER A 362 -17.70 -16.32 12.41
N ILE A 363 -18.49 -16.94 11.52
CA ILE A 363 -19.79 -17.52 11.87
C ILE A 363 -19.65 -18.62 12.92
N PHE A 364 -18.68 -19.53 12.75
CA PHE A 364 -18.42 -20.59 13.74
C PHE A 364 -18.05 -20.02 15.11
N THR A 365 -17.18 -19.01 15.15
CA THR A 365 -16.74 -18.41 16.41
C THR A 365 -17.81 -17.52 17.04
N GLY A 366 -18.59 -16.81 16.22
CA GLY A 366 -19.79 -16.08 16.67
C GLY A 366 -20.82 -17.01 17.29
N PHE A 367 -20.99 -18.22 16.74
CA PHE A 367 -21.84 -19.25 17.35
C PHE A 367 -21.30 -19.74 18.70
N MET A 368 -19.97 -19.88 18.84
CA MET A 368 -19.34 -20.22 20.12
C MET A 368 -19.44 -19.09 21.15
N TYR A 369 -19.36 -17.83 20.74
CA TYR A 369 -19.61 -16.68 21.62
C TYR A 369 -21.09 -16.42 21.89
N ASN A 370 -21.97 -17.04 21.10
CA ASN A 370 -23.42 -16.84 21.15
C ASN A 370 -23.81 -15.37 20.95
N ASP A 371 -23.22 -14.73 19.94
CA ASP A 371 -23.43 -13.32 19.62
C ASP A 371 -23.85 -13.15 18.14
N ILE A 372 -25.02 -12.56 17.93
CA ILE A 372 -25.54 -12.14 16.61
C ILE A 372 -25.95 -10.67 16.67
N PHE A 373 -25.20 -9.78 16.02
CA PHE A 373 -25.45 -8.35 16.05
C PHE A 373 -25.68 -7.81 17.49
N SER A 374 -24.90 -8.26 18.46
CA SER A 374 -25.01 -7.97 19.91
C SER A 374 -26.17 -8.61 20.67
N LEU A 375 -26.90 -9.55 20.07
CA LEU A 375 -27.97 -10.33 20.69
C LEU A 375 -27.54 -11.78 20.91
N SER A 376 -28.09 -12.43 21.95
CA SER A 376 -27.86 -13.85 22.20
C SER A 376 -28.92 -14.73 21.54
N LEU A 377 -28.55 -15.96 21.17
CA LEU A 377 -29.48 -16.97 20.65
C LEU A 377 -29.85 -17.96 21.74
N SER A 378 -31.13 -18.03 22.10
CA SER A 378 -31.65 -19.01 23.06
C SER A 378 -31.93 -20.38 22.41
N THR A 379 -30.90 -21.04 21.85
CA THR A 379 -31.05 -22.32 21.12
C THR A 379 -31.19 -23.53 22.05
N PHE A 380 -30.43 -23.57 23.15
CA PHE A 380 -30.46 -24.64 24.15
C PHE A 380 -31.03 -24.16 25.49
N LYS A 381 -31.36 -25.11 26.37
CA LYS A 381 -31.81 -24.81 27.73
C LYS A 381 -30.67 -24.13 28.51
N SER A 382 -30.97 -22.98 29.09
CA SER A 382 -30.07 -22.22 29.99
C SER A 382 -29.65 -23.06 31.20
N GLY A 383 -28.43 -22.85 31.68
CA GLY A 383 -27.93 -23.42 32.94
C GLY A 383 -28.42 -22.67 34.19
N PHE A 384 -29.10 -21.53 33.99
CA PHE A 384 -29.66 -20.69 35.04
C PHE A 384 -31.18 -20.61 34.92
N ASP A 385 -31.86 -20.77 36.06
CA ASP A 385 -33.27 -20.41 36.20
C ASP A 385 -33.40 -19.07 36.93
N TRP A 386 -34.34 -18.27 36.44
CA TRP A 386 -34.72 -17.01 37.06
C TRP A 386 -35.83 -17.28 38.09
N PRO A 387 -35.71 -16.82 39.34
CA PRO A 387 -36.76 -16.99 40.33
C PRO A 387 -38.04 -16.26 39.89
N THR A 388 -39.19 -16.90 40.11
CA THR A 388 -40.50 -16.43 39.62
C THR A 388 -41.12 -15.31 40.47
N ASP A 389 -40.64 -15.12 41.69
CA ASP A 389 -41.14 -14.13 42.64
C ASP A 389 -40.18 -12.93 42.69
N TYR A 390 -40.30 -12.01 41.74
CA TYR A 390 -39.51 -10.76 41.74
C TYR A 390 -40.43 -9.54 41.72
N ASN A 391 -40.10 -8.55 42.54
CA ASN A 391 -40.67 -7.21 42.47
C ASN A 391 -39.83 -6.40 41.46
N SER A 392 -40.44 -5.49 40.69
CA SER A 392 -39.84 -4.83 39.51
C SER A 392 -38.63 -3.91 39.78
N THR A 393 -38.11 -3.86 41.01
CA THR A 393 -36.98 -3.02 41.44
C THR A 393 -35.85 -3.78 42.14
N ASP A 394 -35.98 -5.09 42.38
CA ASP A 394 -34.94 -5.87 43.08
C ASP A 394 -33.95 -6.53 42.11
N THR A 395 -32.66 -6.59 42.50
CA THR A 395 -31.63 -7.34 41.77
C THR A 395 -31.88 -8.84 41.90
N VAL A 396 -32.21 -9.48 40.79
CA VAL A 396 -32.50 -10.92 40.73
C VAL A 396 -31.20 -11.69 40.53
N VAL A 397 -30.93 -12.67 41.41
CA VAL A 397 -29.79 -13.59 41.25
C VAL A 397 -30.29 -14.87 40.58
N GLY A 398 -29.69 -15.25 39.44
CA GLY A 398 -29.99 -16.51 38.76
C GLY A 398 -29.58 -17.71 39.60
N VAL A 399 -30.47 -18.69 39.75
CA VAL A 399 -30.20 -19.92 40.49
C VAL A 399 -29.59 -20.94 39.52
N PRO A 400 -28.42 -21.53 39.84
CA PRO A 400 -27.78 -22.52 38.97
C PRO A 400 -28.56 -23.85 39.01
N ASN A 401 -28.97 -24.35 37.85
CA ASN A 401 -29.77 -25.56 37.71
C ASN A 401 -28.97 -26.86 37.67
N GLY A 402 -27.64 -26.78 37.79
CA GLY A 402 -26.73 -27.93 37.62
C GLY A 402 -26.58 -28.41 36.18
N ASN A 403 -27.27 -27.79 35.22
CA ASN A 403 -27.11 -28.06 33.80
C ASN A 403 -26.07 -27.12 33.19
N THR A 404 -25.10 -27.65 32.45
CA THR A 404 -24.14 -26.86 31.67
C THR A 404 -24.68 -26.62 30.26
N TYR A 405 -24.52 -25.42 29.73
CA TYR A 405 -24.90 -25.11 28.34
C TYR A 405 -24.09 -25.96 27.34
N SER A 406 -24.75 -26.54 26.35
CA SER A 406 -24.15 -27.59 25.50
C SER A 406 -23.07 -27.07 24.53
N ILE A 407 -23.26 -25.91 23.91
CA ILE A 407 -22.34 -25.36 22.91
C ILE A 407 -22.31 -23.83 23.00
N GLY A 408 -21.17 -23.27 23.39
CA GLY A 408 -20.95 -21.82 23.42
C GLY A 408 -21.27 -21.17 24.77
N LEU A 409 -21.47 -19.85 24.76
CA LEU A 409 -21.80 -19.07 25.96
C LEU A 409 -23.31 -19.14 26.27
N ASP A 410 -23.66 -19.26 27.55
CA ASP A 410 -25.07 -19.31 27.98
C ASP A 410 -25.78 -17.97 27.67
N PRO A 411 -26.95 -17.99 26.99
CA PRO A 411 -27.76 -16.79 26.73
C PRO A 411 -28.15 -16.02 27.99
N ALA A 412 -28.24 -16.67 29.15
CA ALA A 412 -28.61 -16.01 30.41
C ALA A 412 -27.61 -14.93 30.86
N TRP A 413 -26.39 -14.95 30.32
CA TRP A 413 -25.40 -13.90 30.55
C TRP A 413 -25.72 -12.61 29.78
N HIS A 414 -26.60 -12.65 28.77
CA HIS A 414 -27.03 -11.47 28.03
C HIS A 414 -27.92 -10.59 28.90
N GLY A 415 -27.56 -9.31 29.05
CA GLY A 415 -28.28 -8.35 29.89
C GLY A 415 -27.95 -8.43 31.40
N ALA A 416 -27.06 -9.32 31.82
CA ALA A 416 -26.61 -9.39 33.21
C ALA A 416 -25.58 -8.28 33.51
N GLU A 417 -25.71 -7.61 34.66
CA GLU A 417 -24.78 -6.54 35.09
C GLU A 417 -23.33 -7.04 35.23
N ASN A 418 -23.15 -8.32 35.55
CA ASN A 418 -21.86 -8.96 35.74
C ASN A 418 -21.32 -9.67 34.48
N PHE A 419 -21.92 -9.47 33.30
CA PHE A 419 -21.49 -10.06 32.03
C PHE A 419 -19.99 -9.82 31.75
N LEU A 420 -19.54 -8.57 31.85
CA LEU A 420 -18.15 -8.18 31.59
C LEU A 420 -17.17 -8.82 32.59
N LEU A 421 -17.60 -9.05 33.83
CA LEU A 421 -16.76 -9.68 34.85
C LEU A 421 -16.50 -11.16 34.52
N PHE A 422 -17.43 -11.82 33.82
CA PHE A 422 -17.28 -13.20 33.38
C PHE A 422 -16.55 -13.33 32.03
N THR A 423 -16.92 -12.51 31.05
CA THR A 423 -16.38 -12.61 29.68
C THR A 423 -14.94 -12.15 29.57
N ASN A 424 -14.51 -11.16 30.36
CA ASN A 424 -13.14 -10.66 30.31
C ASN A 424 -12.11 -11.73 30.69
N PRO A 425 -12.20 -12.40 31.86
CA PRO A 425 -11.26 -13.48 32.20
C PRO A 425 -11.37 -14.68 31.26
N TYR A 426 -12.56 -14.99 30.74
CA TYR A 426 -12.76 -16.10 29.79
C TYR A 426 -11.99 -15.85 28.49
N LYS A 427 -12.25 -14.73 27.81
CA LYS A 427 -11.59 -14.39 26.54
C LYS A 427 -10.09 -14.18 26.71
N MET A 428 -9.64 -13.58 27.82
CA MET A 428 -8.22 -13.43 28.14
C MET A 428 -7.52 -14.79 28.25
N LYS A 429 -8.10 -15.75 28.99
CA LYS A 429 -7.54 -17.11 29.12
C LYS A 429 -7.56 -17.87 27.81
N GLN A 430 -8.63 -17.76 27.03
CA GLN A 430 -8.74 -18.36 25.70
C GLN A 430 -7.61 -17.87 24.78
N ALA A 431 -7.33 -16.57 24.77
CA ALA A 431 -6.26 -15.97 23.97
C ALA A 431 -4.87 -16.53 24.35
N ILE A 432 -4.58 -16.70 25.65
CA ILE A 432 -3.32 -17.29 26.13
C ILE A 432 -3.21 -18.75 25.69
N ILE A 433 -4.26 -19.56 25.89
CA ILE A 433 -4.25 -20.99 25.51
C ILE A 433 -3.96 -21.15 24.03
N LEU A 434 -4.69 -20.39 23.21
CA LEU A 434 -4.58 -20.46 21.77
C LEU A 434 -3.21 -19.95 21.26
N GLY A 435 -2.67 -18.91 21.89
CA GLY A 435 -1.34 -18.39 21.57
C GLY A 435 -0.21 -19.37 21.88
N VAL A 436 -0.25 -20.00 23.06
CA VAL A 436 0.76 -21.00 23.46
C VAL A 436 0.71 -22.21 22.53
N ILE A 437 -0.48 -22.74 22.22
CA ILE A 437 -0.62 -23.87 21.27
C ILE A 437 -0.07 -23.48 19.89
N HIS A 438 -0.39 -22.28 19.39
CA HIS A 438 0.05 -21.82 18.07
C HIS A 438 1.58 -21.66 18.00
N MET A 439 2.20 -21.08 19.03
CA MET A 439 3.67 -20.94 19.09
C MET A 439 4.39 -22.27 19.30
N SER A 440 3.88 -23.16 20.16
CA SER A 440 4.44 -24.49 20.35
C SER A 440 4.38 -25.30 19.05
N PHE A 441 3.29 -25.17 18.29
CA PHE A 441 3.18 -25.77 16.95
C PHE A 441 4.23 -25.21 15.98
N ALA A 442 4.48 -23.90 15.98
CA ALA A 442 5.52 -23.27 15.16
C ALA A 442 6.91 -23.83 15.45
N ILE A 443 7.28 -23.96 16.73
CA ILE A 443 8.57 -24.52 17.15
C ILE A 443 8.70 -25.99 16.70
N CYS A 444 7.61 -26.77 16.72
CA CYS A 444 7.61 -28.15 16.22
C CYS A 444 7.91 -28.25 14.71
N LEU A 445 7.53 -27.26 13.91
CA LEU A 445 7.82 -27.27 12.46
C LEU A 445 9.32 -27.16 12.17
N ASN A 446 10.10 -26.53 13.05
CA ASN A 446 11.55 -26.45 12.91
C ASN A 446 12.21 -27.86 12.91
N VAL A 447 11.61 -28.85 13.59
CA VAL A 447 12.11 -30.24 13.59
C VAL A 447 12.08 -30.83 12.18
N VAL A 448 11.02 -30.52 11.40
CA VAL A 448 10.88 -31.02 10.03
C VAL A 448 11.96 -30.43 9.13
N ASN A 449 12.28 -29.15 9.31
CA ASN A 449 13.39 -28.49 8.61
C ASN A 449 14.73 -29.17 8.93
N HIS A 450 15.06 -29.35 10.21
CA HIS A 450 16.32 -29.99 10.63
C HIS A 450 16.44 -31.44 10.17
N LEU A 451 15.33 -32.18 10.13
CA LEU A 451 15.30 -33.54 9.61
C LEU A 451 15.54 -33.58 8.10
N HIS A 452 14.96 -32.66 7.34
CA HIS A 452 15.11 -32.57 5.89
C HIS A 452 16.54 -32.20 5.49
N PHE A 453 17.16 -31.24 6.17
CA PHE A 453 18.56 -30.85 5.96
C PHE A 453 19.58 -31.83 6.59
N ASN A 454 19.15 -32.98 7.12
CA ASN A 454 19.98 -34.00 7.78
C ASN A 454 20.83 -33.47 8.96
N LYS A 455 20.41 -32.37 9.59
CA LYS A 455 21.07 -31.73 10.72
C LYS A 455 20.57 -32.29 12.06
N LYS A 456 20.70 -33.61 12.25
CA LYS A 456 20.11 -34.33 13.41
C LYS A 456 20.56 -33.81 14.77
N MET A 457 21.79 -33.31 14.88
CA MET A 457 22.32 -32.76 16.12
C MET A 457 21.67 -31.42 16.50
N PHE A 458 21.25 -30.61 15.53
CA PHE A 458 20.58 -29.34 15.79
C PHE A 458 19.21 -29.54 16.48
N ILE A 459 18.56 -30.68 16.28
CA ILE A 459 17.32 -31.02 17.00
C ILE A 459 17.57 -31.07 18.52
N TRP A 460 18.66 -31.71 18.95
CA TRP A 460 19.00 -31.82 20.37
C TRP A 460 19.57 -30.53 20.95
N LEU A 461 20.27 -29.73 20.15
CA LEU A 461 20.97 -28.54 20.61
C LEU A 461 20.09 -27.28 20.59
N GLU A 462 19.09 -27.22 19.72
CA GLU A 462 18.27 -26.02 19.48
C GLU A 462 16.79 -26.28 19.78
N PHE A 463 16.18 -27.27 19.15
CA PHE A 463 14.74 -27.53 19.32
C PHE A 463 14.37 -27.98 20.73
N VAL A 464 15.08 -28.97 21.30
CA VAL A 464 14.75 -29.52 22.63
C VAL A 464 14.80 -28.44 23.73
N PRO A 465 15.86 -27.61 23.84
CA PRO A 465 15.86 -26.52 24.81
C PRO A 465 14.74 -25.50 24.59
N GLN A 466 14.44 -25.15 23.34
CA GLN A 466 13.41 -24.17 22.99
C GLN A 466 12.00 -24.61 23.40
N ILE A 467 11.59 -25.83 23.01
CA ILE A 467 10.24 -26.34 23.33
C ILE A 467 10.09 -26.56 24.82
N LEU A 468 11.13 -27.08 25.47
CA LEU A 468 11.11 -27.39 26.89
C LEU A 468 11.05 -26.09 27.72
N PHE A 469 11.81 -25.05 27.34
CA PHE A 469 11.73 -23.72 27.95
C PHE A 469 10.30 -23.15 27.82
N MET A 470 9.71 -23.20 26.62
CA MET A 470 8.36 -22.70 26.38
C MET A 470 7.27 -23.44 27.17
N GLU A 471 7.29 -24.77 27.15
CA GLU A 471 6.29 -25.61 27.82
C GLU A 471 6.43 -25.57 29.35
N SER A 472 7.66 -25.44 29.88
CA SER A 472 7.89 -25.39 31.34
C SER A 472 7.26 -24.16 32.01
N ILE A 473 7.17 -23.04 31.30
CA ILE A 473 6.60 -21.78 31.82
C ILE A 473 5.15 -21.62 31.36
N PHE A 474 4.95 -21.54 30.04
CA PHE A 474 3.65 -21.18 29.46
C PHE A 474 2.75 -22.39 29.23
N GLY A 475 3.32 -23.56 28.91
CA GLY A 475 2.58 -24.82 28.90
C GLY A 475 2.02 -25.16 30.29
N TYR A 476 2.82 -24.93 31.34
CA TYR A 476 2.36 -25.04 32.72
C TYR A 476 1.24 -24.05 33.05
N LEU A 477 1.32 -22.81 32.57
CA LEU A 477 0.24 -21.83 32.73
C LEU A 477 -1.07 -22.31 32.09
N VAL A 478 -1.00 -22.85 30.87
CA VAL A 478 -2.17 -23.45 30.17
C VAL A 478 -2.74 -24.61 30.98
N PHE A 479 -1.88 -25.50 31.49
CA PHE A 479 -2.29 -26.59 32.37
C PHE A 479 -3.01 -26.07 33.62
N CYS A 480 -2.48 -25.05 34.30
CA CYS A 480 -3.11 -24.43 35.46
C CYS A 480 -4.47 -23.81 35.15
N ILE A 481 -4.64 -23.19 33.97
CA ILE A 481 -5.93 -22.64 33.53
C ILE A 481 -6.96 -23.78 33.36
N MET A 482 -6.61 -24.83 32.62
CA MET A 482 -7.49 -25.98 32.36
C MET A 482 -7.83 -26.74 33.64
N TYR A 483 -6.85 -26.91 34.52
CA TYR A 483 -7.06 -27.53 35.83
C TYR A 483 -8.00 -26.69 36.71
N LYS A 484 -7.79 -25.37 36.77
CA LYS A 484 -8.65 -24.46 37.52
C LYS A 484 -10.11 -24.51 37.04
N TRP A 485 -10.34 -24.70 35.73
CA TRP A 485 -11.68 -24.87 35.17
C TRP A 485 -12.31 -26.25 35.43
N SER A 486 -11.49 -27.27 35.67
CA SER A 486 -11.97 -28.65 35.90
C SER A 486 -12.32 -28.95 37.36
N VAL A 487 -11.94 -28.06 38.29
CA VAL A 487 -12.17 -28.22 39.73
C VAL A 487 -13.33 -27.33 40.19
N ASP A 488 -14.27 -27.92 40.91
CA ASP A 488 -15.29 -27.17 41.63
C ASP A 488 -14.74 -26.64 42.96
N TRP A 489 -14.64 -25.32 43.06
CA TRP A 489 -14.11 -24.60 44.23
C TRP A 489 -15.20 -24.27 45.28
N TYR A 490 -16.48 -24.41 44.93
CA TYR A 490 -17.60 -24.02 45.78
C TYR A 490 -18.35 -25.21 46.39
N ALA A 491 -17.92 -26.45 46.09
CA ALA A 491 -18.44 -27.65 46.72
C ALA A 491 -18.25 -27.59 48.25
N ARG A 492 -19.36 -27.67 48.98
CA ARG A 492 -19.38 -27.71 50.46
C ARG A 492 -19.34 -29.15 50.95
N GLY A 493 -18.53 -29.41 51.97
CA GLY A 493 -18.48 -30.72 52.63
C GLY A 493 -19.73 -30.98 53.48
N ALA A 494 -19.80 -32.17 54.08
CA ALA A 494 -20.88 -32.55 55.02
C ALA A 494 -20.98 -31.63 56.25
N ASP A 495 -19.90 -30.89 56.56
CA ASP A 495 -19.75 -30.03 57.74
C ASP A 495 -20.02 -28.54 57.43
N GLY A 496 -20.41 -28.19 56.20
CA GLY A 496 -20.73 -26.81 55.80
C GLY A 496 -19.53 -25.92 55.46
N GLU A 497 -18.30 -26.36 55.71
CA GLU A 497 -17.07 -25.71 55.23
C GLU A 497 -16.79 -26.03 53.75
N LEU A 498 -16.09 -25.11 53.07
CA LEU A 498 -15.62 -25.33 51.70
C LEU A 498 -14.62 -26.49 51.69
N LEU A 499 -14.84 -27.50 50.84
CA LEU A 499 -13.96 -28.68 50.72
C LEU A 499 -12.53 -28.33 50.29
N ARG A 500 -12.34 -27.17 49.67
CA ARG A 500 -11.06 -26.62 49.20
C ARG A 500 -11.04 -25.12 49.49
N GLY A 501 -9.84 -24.56 49.71
CA GLY A 501 -9.64 -23.14 50.03
C GLY A 501 -10.11 -22.17 48.92
N GLN A 502 -9.75 -20.90 49.05
CA GLN A 502 -10.14 -19.88 48.08
C GLN A 502 -9.49 -20.14 46.70
N PRO A 503 -10.20 -19.84 45.59
CA PRO A 503 -9.67 -20.08 44.25
C PRO A 503 -8.43 -19.20 44.00
N PRO A 504 -7.25 -19.79 43.69
CA PRO A 504 -6.00 -19.06 43.63
C PRO A 504 -5.94 -18.10 42.44
N ASN A 505 -5.25 -16.97 42.60
CA ASN A 505 -4.96 -16.04 41.50
C ASN A 505 -3.78 -16.55 40.67
N LEU A 506 -4.06 -16.94 39.42
CA LEU A 506 -3.06 -17.52 38.51
C LEU A 506 -1.93 -16.54 38.15
N LEU A 507 -2.20 -15.24 38.12
CA LEU A 507 -1.19 -14.22 37.83
C LEU A 507 -0.18 -14.12 38.98
N ASN A 508 -0.67 -13.98 40.21
CA ASN A 508 0.18 -13.93 41.40
C ASN A 508 0.98 -15.23 41.57
N MET A 509 0.36 -16.38 41.29
CA MET A 509 1.05 -17.67 41.28
C MET A 509 2.21 -17.68 40.28
N LEU A 510 2.04 -17.17 39.05
CA LEU A 510 3.11 -17.10 38.06
C LEU A 510 4.23 -16.14 38.48
N ILE A 511 3.90 -15.00 39.10
CA ILE A 511 4.90 -14.06 39.64
C ILE A 511 5.70 -14.72 40.76
N TYR A 512 5.02 -15.34 41.73
CA TYR A 512 5.67 -15.98 42.86
C TYR A 512 6.49 -17.22 42.46
N MET A 513 6.11 -17.91 41.39
CA MET A 513 6.90 -19.00 40.81
C MET A 513 8.34 -18.55 40.48
N PHE A 514 8.53 -17.33 39.96
CA PHE A 514 9.86 -16.79 39.65
C PHE A 514 10.51 -16.03 40.81
N LEU A 515 9.73 -15.27 41.60
CA LEU A 515 10.27 -14.38 42.63
C LEU A 515 10.53 -15.08 43.97
N SER A 516 9.80 -16.16 44.28
CA SER A 516 9.91 -16.89 45.56
C SER A 516 9.58 -18.37 45.35
N PRO A 517 10.50 -19.13 44.72
CA PRO A 517 10.26 -20.51 44.36
C PRO A 517 10.05 -21.38 45.62
N GLY A 518 8.92 -22.08 45.67
CA GLY A 518 8.61 -23.09 46.70
C GLY A 518 7.71 -22.63 47.86
N THR A 519 7.40 -21.33 47.99
CA THR A 519 6.47 -20.84 49.02
C THR A 519 5.05 -20.72 48.46
N ILE A 520 4.12 -21.56 48.94
CA ILE A 520 2.70 -21.49 48.59
C ILE A 520 1.92 -21.09 49.85
N ILE A 521 0.99 -20.14 49.70
CA ILE A 521 0.08 -19.75 50.76
C ILE A 521 -0.82 -20.96 51.09
N PRO A 522 -0.88 -21.45 52.34
CA PRO A 522 -1.60 -22.69 52.70
C PRO A 522 -3.11 -22.73 52.35
N GLY A 523 -3.72 -21.60 51.97
CA GLY A 523 -5.11 -21.49 51.54
C GLY A 523 -5.35 -21.34 50.04
N GLU A 524 -4.30 -21.20 49.22
CA GLU A 524 -4.36 -20.95 47.77
C GLU A 524 -3.68 -22.06 46.94
N GLN A 525 -3.59 -23.28 47.48
CA GLN A 525 -2.96 -24.39 46.78
C GLN A 525 -3.84 -24.92 45.65
N LEU A 526 -3.30 -25.00 44.43
CA LEU A 526 -4.01 -25.50 43.26
C LEU A 526 -4.15 -27.03 43.28
N TYR A 527 -3.05 -27.74 43.51
CA TYR A 527 -3.03 -29.20 43.62
C TYR A 527 -1.95 -29.69 44.59
N SER A 528 -2.07 -30.92 45.08
CA SER A 528 -1.12 -31.54 46.01
C SER A 528 0.29 -31.61 45.40
N GLY A 529 1.31 -31.06 46.07
CA GLY A 529 2.70 -31.09 45.59
C GLY A 529 3.09 -29.98 44.62
N GLN A 530 2.24 -28.96 44.43
CA GLN A 530 2.49 -27.83 43.53
C GLN A 530 3.86 -27.17 43.72
N GLY A 531 4.32 -26.98 44.96
CA GLY A 531 5.58 -26.28 45.25
C GLY A 531 6.80 -27.02 44.69
N VAL A 532 6.82 -28.34 44.81
CA VAL A 532 7.90 -29.19 44.27
C VAL A 532 7.92 -29.13 42.74
N VAL A 533 6.74 -29.18 42.11
CA VAL A 533 6.62 -29.10 40.65
C VAL A 533 7.07 -27.73 40.12
N GLN A 534 6.68 -26.63 40.77
CA GLN A 534 7.10 -25.29 40.35
C GLN A 534 8.61 -25.10 40.44
N VAL A 535 9.25 -25.55 41.53
CA VAL A 535 10.71 -25.49 41.67
C VAL A 535 11.39 -26.32 40.59
N PHE A 536 10.88 -27.52 40.30
CA PHE A 536 11.41 -28.39 39.25
C PHE A 536 11.31 -27.75 37.85
N LEU A 537 10.16 -27.15 37.51
CA LEU A 537 9.95 -26.47 36.23
C LEU A 537 10.84 -25.24 36.05
N VAL A 538 10.99 -24.41 37.10
CA VAL A 538 11.90 -23.25 37.06
C VAL A 538 13.35 -23.69 36.90
N LEU A 539 13.78 -24.74 37.61
CA LEU A 539 15.13 -25.27 37.50
C LEU A 539 15.41 -25.77 36.07
N ILE A 540 14.44 -26.47 35.48
CA ILE A 540 14.49 -26.90 34.09
C ILE A 540 14.63 -25.70 33.14
N ALA A 541 13.79 -24.67 33.30
CA ALA A 541 13.83 -23.47 32.45
C ALA A 541 15.18 -22.75 32.53
N VAL A 542 15.76 -22.66 33.74
CA VAL A 542 17.08 -22.04 33.97
C VAL A 542 18.20 -22.85 33.33
N ILE A 543 18.15 -24.19 33.36
CA ILE A 543 19.16 -25.06 32.72
C ILE A 543 19.11 -24.95 31.19
N CYS A 544 17.94 -24.72 30.60
CA CYS A 544 17.80 -24.58 29.15
C CYS A 544 18.51 -23.34 28.58
N VAL A 545 18.67 -22.27 29.36
CA VAL A 545 19.34 -21.04 28.88
C VAL A 545 20.84 -21.28 28.59
N PRO A 546 21.66 -21.80 29.53
CA PRO A 546 23.04 -22.20 29.23
C PRO A 546 23.14 -23.30 28.17
N TRP A 547 22.18 -24.22 28.12
CA TRP A 547 22.16 -25.29 27.12
C TRP A 547 22.06 -24.69 25.71
N MET A 548 21.10 -23.80 25.45
CA MET A 548 20.96 -23.15 24.13
C MET A 548 22.16 -22.26 23.79
N TRP A 549 22.75 -21.59 24.78
CA TRP A 549 23.84 -20.64 24.56
C TRP A 549 25.13 -21.32 24.12
N PHE A 550 25.57 -22.38 24.80
CA PHE A 550 26.89 -23.00 24.56
C PHE A 550 26.87 -24.19 23.61
N ALA A 551 25.75 -24.91 23.50
CA ALA A 551 25.78 -26.23 22.89
C ALA A 551 25.99 -26.21 21.37
N LYS A 552 25.42 -25.24 20.66
CA LYS A 552 25.58 -25.11 19.19
C LYS A 552 26.99 -24.63 18.77
N PRO A 553 27.55 -23.53 19.32
CA PRO A 553 28.89 -23.06 18.95
C PRO A 553 29.99 -24.08 19.31
N TYR A 554 29.84 -24.74 20.46
CA TYR A 554 30.80 -25.78 20.88
C TYR A 554 30.74 -27.02 19.99
N TYR A 555 29.54 -27.43 19.56
CA TYR A 555 29.39 -28.52 18.61
C TYR A 555 30.02 -28.18 17.26
N LEU A 556 29.78 -26.98 16.73
CA LEU A 556 30.36 -26.50 15.48
C LEU A 556 31.89 -26.45 15.56
N LYS A 557 32.45 -25.92 16.65
CA LYS A 557 33.91 -25.93 16.90
C LYS A 557 34.50 -27.34 16.90
N LYS A 558 33.81 -28.29 17.54
CA LYS A 558 34.26 -29.69 17.57
C LYS A 558 34.23 -30.34 16.18
N GLN A 559 33.19 -30.06 15.40
CA GLN A 559 33.07 -30.57 14.03
C GLN A 559 34.15 -29.98 13.13
N HIS A 560 34.42 -28.68 13.20
CA HIS A 560 35.45 -28.01 12.41
C HIS A 560 36.85 -28.52 12.76
N SER A 561 37.16 -28.66 14.05
CA SER A 561 38.45 -29.26 14.48
C SER A 561 38.60 -30.69 13.96
N MET A 562 37.53 -31.50 13.95
CA MET A 562 37.57 -32.87 13.44
C MET A 562 37.72 -32.94 11.91
N HIS A 563 37.06 -32.05 11.16
CA HIS A 563 37.24 -31.95 9.70
C HIS A 563 38.64 -31.44 9.33
N GLN A 564 39.20 -30.49 10.08
CA GLN A 564 40.57 -30.04 9.91
C GLN A 564 41.59 -31.15 10.18
N TYR A 565 41.32 -32.06 11.14
CA TYR A 565 42.14 -33.26 11.33
C TYR A 565 41.95 -34.30 10.20
N SER A 566 40.75 -34.39 9.60
CA SER A 566 40.46 -35.32 8.49
C SER A 566 41.11 -34.87 7.17
N SER A 567 41.07 -33.58 6.84
CA SER A 567 41.74 -33.06 5.64
C SER A 567 43.26 -33.19 5.71
N VAL A 568 43.83 -33.02 6.91
CA VAL A 568 45.26 -33.26 7.16
C VAL A 568 45.60 -34.76 7.10
N ALA A 569 44.67 -35.65 7.47
CA ALA A 569 44.88 -37.10 7.40
C ALA A 569 44.72 -37.66 5.97
N ASP A 570 43.87 -37.06 5.13
CA ASP A 570 43.74 -37.43 3.70
C ASP A 570 44.95 -36.94 2.87
N ASP A 571 45.61 -35.84 3.25
CA ASP A 571 46.88 -35.39 2.65
C ASP A 571 48.10 -36.26 3.05
N GLU A 572 47.99 -37.09 4.10
CA GLU A 572 49.01 -38.06 4.50
C GLU A 572 48.81 -39.47 3.91
N ALA A 573 47.76 -39.68 3.10
CA ALA A 573 47.59 -40.92 2.35
C ALA A 573 48.51 -40.93 1.12
N ILE A 574 49.59 -41.71 1.23
CA ILE A 574 50.58 -42.04 0.19
C ILE A 574 49.87 -42.26 -1.17
N PRO A 575 50.30 -41.61 -2.27
CA PRO A 575 49.74 -41.90 -3.58
C PRO A 575 50.21 -43.30 -4.00
N ASP A 576 49.24 -44.21 -4.21
CA ASP A 576 49.51 -45.48 -4.89
C ASP A 576 49.99 -45.18 -6.32
N GLU A 577 51.21 -45.62 -6.61
CA GLU A 577 51.82 -45.64 -7.94
C GLU A 577 51.05 -46.62 -8.83
N ASP A 578 50.00 -46.19 -9.53
CA ASP A 578 49.49 -46.81 -10.76
C ASP A 578 48.32 -46.00 -11.36
N ASP A 579 48.63 -44.87 -12.03
CA ASP A 579 48.00 -44.51 -13.32
C ASP A 579 48.66 -43.24 -13.92
N VAL A 580 49.87 -43.41 -14.44
CA VAL A 580 50.61 -42.37 -15.17
C VAL A 580 50.26 -42.44 -16.65
N LEU A 581 49.06 -42.03 -17.06
CA LEU A 581 48.72 -41.86 -18.49
C LEU A 581 47.63 -40.81 -18.73
N ASN A 582 47.98 -39.53 -18.58
CA ASN A 582 47.80 -38.47 -19.60
C ASN A 582 47.91 -37.07 -18.96
N VAL A 583 49.12 -36.50 -19.06
CA VAL A 583 49.32 -35.06 -18.99
C VAL A 583 49.74 -34.61 -20.38
N HIS A 584 49.05 -33.59 -20.90
CA HIS A 584 49.45 -32.48 -21.81
C HIS A 584 48.12 -31.92 -22.39
N ALA A 585 47.76 -30.63 -22.37
CA ALA A 585 48.46 -29.38 -22.08
C ALA A 585 47.39 -28.24 -21.86
N PRO A 586 47.68 -26.93 -22.01
CA PRO A 586 47.89 -25.98 -20.91
C PRO A 586 46.85 -24.82 -20.83
N THR A 587 46.77 -24.19 -19.66
CA THR A 587 46.40 -22.78 -19.36
C THR A 587 45.42 -22.03 -20.28
N GLY A 588 44.28 -21.61 -19.72
CA GLY A 588 43.48 -20.51 -20.28
C GLY A 588 42.15 -20.29 -19.57
N THR A 589 42.13 -19.31 -18.66
CA THR A 589 40.97 -18.46 -18.28
C THR A 589 39.71 -19.10 -17.69
N GLY A 590 39.41 -18.69 -16.46
CA GLY A 590 38.10 -18.87 -15.83
C GLY A 590 38.25 -19.49 -14.45
N ALA A 591 38.74 -18.70 -13.50
CA ALA A 591 38.46 -18.95 -12.09
C ALA A 591 36.93 -18.94 -11.95
N VAL A 592 36.35 -20.13 -11.84
CA VAL A 592 35.06 -20.27 -11.19
C VAL A 592 35.42 -20.11 -9.73
N ASP A 593 35.12 -18.95 -9.17
CA ASP A 593 35.13 -18.72 -7.73
C ASP A 593 34.21 -19.80 -7.13
N ASP A 594 34.82 -20.86 -6.59
CA ASP A 594 34.16 -21.62 -5.54
C ASP A 594 33.80 -20.59 -4.47
N PRO A 595 32.55 -20.58 -3.96
CA PRO A 595 32.20 -19.66 -2.89
C PRO A 595 33.17 -19.93 -1.76
N GLU A 596 33.99 -18.93 -1.44
CA GLU A 596 34.90 -18.93 -0.30
C GLU A 596 34.15 -19.56 0.88
N GLU A 597 34.60 -20.73 1.34
CA GLU A 597 34.12 -21.29 2.59
C GLU A 597 34.40 -20.22 3.65
N GLU A 598 33.35 -19.51 4.09
CA GLU A 598 33.45 -18.48 5.13
C GLU A 598 34.32 -19.05 6.26
N GLU A 599 35.47 -18.42 6.51
CA GLU A 599 36.37 -18.82 7.59
C GLU A 599 35.54 -18.92 8.87
N PHE A 600 35.47 -20.11 9.47
CA PHE A 600 34.67 -20.32 10.67
C PHE A 600 35.26 -19.51 11.83
N ASP A 601 34.74 -18.30 12.05
CA ASP A 601 35.06 -17.51 13.23
C ASP A 601 34.15 -17.93 14.38
N PHE A 602 34.76 -18.65 15.33
CA PHE A 602 34.11 -19.04 16.56
C PHE A 602 33.59 -17.83 17.37
N GLY A 603 34.26 -16.67 17.26
CA GLY A 603 33.83 -15.43 17.90
C GLY A 603 32.50 -14.94 17.35
N GLU A 604 32.36 -14.88 16.03
CA GLU A 604 31.13 -14.43 15.36
C GLU A 604 29.96 -15.39 15.61
N GLU A 605 30.17 -16.71 15.49
CA GLU A 605 29.13 -17.71 15.77
C GLU A 605 28.67 -17.64 17.23
N MET A 606 29.59 -17.40 18.18
CA MET A 606 29.23 -17.26 19.59
C MET A 606 28.46 -15.96 19.87
N ILE A 607 28.80 -14.84 19.22
CA ILE A 607 28.04 -13.58 19.31
C ILE A 607 26.64 -13.76 18.74
N HIS A 608 26.53 -14.34 17.53
CA HIS A 608 25.26 -14.61 16.88
C HIS A 608 24.36 -15.51 17.75
N GLN A 609 24.91 -16.60 18.29
CA GLN A 609 24.17 -17.50 19.17
C GLN A 609 23.76 -16.82 20.50
N THR A 610 24.57 -15.91 21.03
CA THR A 610 24.23 -15.13 22.22
C THR A 610 23.01 -14.26 21.96
N ILE A 611 23.00 -13.54 20.83
CA ILE A 611 21.86 -12.71 20.41
C ILE A 611 20.63 -13.58 20.23
N HIS A 612 20.73 -14.69 19.49
CA HIS A 612 19.62 -15.61 19.26
C HIS A 612 19.03 -16.17 20.56
N THR A 613 19.88 -16.53 21.54
CA THR A 613 19.44 -17.05 22.84
C THR A 613 18.66 -15.99 23.63
N ILE A 614 19.19 -14.76 23.71
CA ILE A 614 18.54 -13.64 24.42
C ILE A 614 17.23 -13.28 23.74
N GLU A 615 17.26 -13.13 22.41
CA GLU A 615 16.09 -12.82 21.60
C GLU A 615 15.01 -13.89 21.77
N PHE A 616 15.34 -15.18 21.70
CA PHE A 616 14.36 -16.24 21.86
C PHE A 616 13.69 -16.19 23.24
N CYS A 617 14.46 -16.07 24.32
CA CYS A 617 13.93 -16.03 25.68
C CYS A 617 13.02 -14.81 25.92
N LEU A 618 13.43 -13.63 25.46
CA LEU A 618 12.61 -12.41 25.55
C LEU A 618 11.36 -12.50 24.67
N ASN A 619 11.49 -13.02 23.46
CA ASN A 619 10.38 -13.19 22.53
C ASN A 619 9.37 -14.22 23.04
N CYS A 620 9.76 -15.26 23.78
CA CYS A 620 8.77 -16.17 24.40
C CYS A 620 7.80 -15.43 25.34
N ILE A 621 8.30 -14.49 26.14
CA ILE A 621 7.46 -13.70 27.06
C ILE A 621 6.66 -12.65 26.28
N SER A 622 7.35 -11.87 25.44
CA SER A 622 6.75 -10.80 24.65
C SER A 622 5.66 -11.32 23.70
N ASN A 623 5.94 -12.39 22.96
CA ASN A 623 5.01 -12.98 22.00
C ASN A 623 3.78 -13.56 22.71
N THR A 624 3.95 -14.23 23.86
CA THR A 624 2.79 -14.73 24.64
C THR A 624 1.89 -13.58 25.10
N ALA A 625 2.47 -12.49 25.60
CA ALA A 625 1.70 -11.31 25.99
C ALA A 625 1.00 -10.66 24.77
N SER A 626 1.66 -10.67 23.62
CA SER A 626 1.12 -10.13 22.35
C SER A 626 -0.16 -10.83 21.89
N TYR A 627 -0.36 -12.12 22.22
CA TYR A 627 -1.62 -12.82 21.94
C TYR A 627 -2.84 -12.28 22.70
N LEU A 628 -2.64 -11.48 23.76
CA LEU A 628 -3.75 -10.77 24.43
C LEU A 628 -4.51 -9.83 23.49
N ARG A 629 -3.92 -9.46 22.34
CA ARG A 629 -4.62 -8.75 21.26
C ARG A 629 -5.87 -9.48 20.78
N LEU A 630 -5.85 -10.82 20.74
CA LEU A 630 -7.04 -11.62 20.38
C LEU A 630 -8.23 -11.30 21.28
N TRP A 631 -7.96 -11.19 22.59
CA TRP A 631 -8.97 -10.82 23.57
C TRP A 631 -9.39 -9.36 23.45
N ALA A 632 -8.43 -8.43 23.39
CA ALA A 632 -8.71 -6.99 23.39
C ALA A 632 -9.60 -6.58 22.20
N LEU A 633 -9.28 -7.05 20.99
CA LEU A 633 -10.08 -6.76 19.79
C LEU A 633 -11.45 -7.44 19.84
N SER A 634 -11.52 -8.69 20.31
CA SER A 634 -12.79 -9.42 20.45
C SER A 634 -13.74 -8.77 21.46
N LEU A 635 -13.20 -8.15 22.51
CA LEU A 635 -13.98 -7.38 23.48
C LEU A 635 -14.44 -6.05 22.89
N ALA A 636 -13.52 -5.31 22.26
CA ALA A 636 -13.84 -4.03 21.63
C ALA A 636 -14.95 -4.18 20.57
N HIS A 637 -14.84 -5.19 19.71
CA HIS A 637 -15.83 -5.49 18.67
C HIS A 637 -17.22 -5.77 19.27
N ALA A 638 -17.30 -6.66 20.27
CA ALA A 638 -18.56 -6.98 20.94
C ALA A 638 -19.18 -5.75 21.63
N GLN A 639 -18.35 -4.92 22.29
CA GLN A 639 -18.83 -3.73 22.98
C GLN A 639 -19.31 -2.64 22.00
N LEU A 640 -18.58 -2.43 20.91
CA LEU A 640 -18.96 -1.46 19.88
C LEU A 640 -20.22 -1.89 19.14
N SER A 641 -20.37 -3.18 18.85
CA SER A 641 -21.61 -3.75 18.30
C SER A 641 -22.81 -3.50 19.24
N SER A 642 -22.64 -3.76 20.54
CA SER A 642 -23.67 -3.51 21.56
C SER A 642 -24.05 -2.04 21.71
N VAL A 643 -23.06 -1.13 21.76
CA VAL A 643 -23.32 0.32 21.86
C VAL A 643 -24.02 0.83 20.61
N LEU A 644 -23.61 0.35 19.43
CA LEU A 644 -24.21 0.74 18.17
C LEU A 644 -25.67 0.28 18.09
N TRP A 645 -25.98 -0.96 18.51
CA TRP A 645 -27.36 -1.44 18.62
C TRP A 645 -28.22 -0.59 19.57
N ASP A 646 -27.71 -0.32 20.77
CA ASP A 646 -28.42 0.44 21.81
C ASP A 646 -28.64 1.91 21.42
N MET A 647 -27.67 2.55 20.77
CA MET A 647 -27.77 3.95 20.36
C MET A 647 -28.60 4.17 19.10
N THR A 648 -28.68 3.22 18.17
CA THR A 648 -29.39 3.45 16.90
C THR A 648 -30.74 2.75 16.84
N LEU A 649 -30.82 1.44 17.11
CA LEU A 649 -32.06 0.66 16.87
C LEU A 649 -33.00 0.68 18.07
N LYS A 650 -32.46 0.57 19.29
CA LYS A 650 -33.26 0.45 20.52
C LYS A 650 -34.16 1.66 20.78
N ILE A 651 -33.73 2.86 20.40
CA ILE A 651 -34.51 4.10 20.55
C ILE A 651 -35.85 4.03 19.81
N TRP A 652 -35.87 3.42 18.61
CA TRP A 652 -37.06 3.41 17.76
C TRP A 652 -38.09 2.35 18.15
N PHE A 653 -37.71 1.34 18.94
CA PHE A 653 -38.65 0.29 19.39
C PHE A 653 -39.72 0.81 20.37
N ASN A 654 -39.47 1.93 21.06
CA ASN A 654 -40.42 2.49 22.02
C ASN A 654 -41.52 3.36 21.38
N PHE A 655 -41.35 3.80 20.12
CA PHE A 655 -42.32 4.67 19.45
C PHE A 655 -43.33 3.85 18.64
N ARG A 656 -44.59 3.78 19.11
CA ARG A 656 -45.70 3.16 18.35
C ARG A 656 -46.40 4.18 17.45
N GLY A 657 -46.49 3.92 16.15
CA GLY A 657 -47.24 4.73 15.16
C GLY A 657 -46.64 4.69 13.75
N ILE A 658 -47.31 5.30 12.77
CA ILE A 658 -46.84 5.38 11.36
C ILE A 658 -45.49 6.13 11.27
N GLY A 659 -45.31 7.17 12.10
CA GLY A 659 -44.03 7.86 12.24
C GLY A 659 -42.94 6.99 12.86
N GLY A 660 -43.30 6.05 13.75
CA GLY A 660 -42.38 5.06 14.31
C GLY A 660 -41.90 4.05 13.28
N THR A 661 -42.77 3.61 12.36
CA THR A 661 -42.37 2.71 11.26
C THR A 661 -41.40 3.37 10.29
N ILE A 662 -41.64 4.64 9.92
CA ILE A 662 -40.73 5.40 9.04
C ILE A 662 -39.41 5.68 9.77
N GLY A 663 -39.48 6.07 11.05
CA GLY A 663 -38.30 6.27 11.90
C GLY A 663 -37.46 4.99 12.05
N LEU A 664 -38.10 3.83 12.21
CA LEU A 664 -37.42 2.53 12.30
C LEU A 664 -36.73 2.15 10.98
N PHE A 665 -37.33 2.44 9.82
CA PHE A 665 -36.69 2.19 8.53
C PHE A 665 -35.43 3.05 8.34
N ILE A 666 -35.51 4.34 8.68
CA ILE A 666 -34.36 5.26 8.64
C ILE A 666 -33.30 4.82 9.67
N GLY A 667 -33.71 4.50 10.89
CA GLY A 667 -32.84 4.02 11.95
C GLY A 667 -32.11 2.73 11.57
N PHE A 668 -32.80 1.80 10.90
CA PHE A 668 -32.20 0.58 10.35
C PHE A 668 -31.20 0.89 9.24
N ALA A 669 -31.53 1.80 8.30
CA ALA A 669 -30.60 2.18 7.23
C ALA A 669 -29.32 2.81 7.79
N VAL A 670 -29.42 3.67 8.81
CA VAL A 670 -28.28 4.26 9.50
C VAL A 670 -27.47 3.19 10.24
N TRP A 671 -28.13 2.34 11.04
CA TRP A 671 -27.50 1.22 11.76
C TRP A 671 -26.74 0.30 10.80
N PHE A 672 -27.38 -0.11 9.71
CA PHE A 672 -26.80 -1.03 8.73
C PHE A 672 -25.59 -0.41 8.02
N THR A 673 -25.69 0.86 7.63
CA THR A 673 -24.58 1.58 6.98
C THR A 673 -23.39 1.73 7.92
N LEU A 674 -23.62 2.15 9.18
CA LEU A 674 -22.56 2.26 10.18
C LEU A 674 -21.93 0.90 10.51
N THR A 675 -22.75 -0.15 10.60
CA THR A 675 -22.28 -1.52 10.79
C THR A 675 -21.38 -1.98 9.65
N CYS A 676 -21.76 -1.74 8.40
CA CYS A 676 -20.96 -2.12 7.25
C CYS A 676 -19.65 -1.33 7.15
N CYS A 677 -19.69 -0.01 7.35
CA CYS A 677 -18.50 0.83 7.20
C CYS A 677 -17.52 0.70 8.38
N ILE A 678 -18.03 0.77 9.61
CA ILE A 678 -17.18 0.82 10.81
C ILE A 678 -16.83 -0.60 11.27
N LEU A 679 -17.84 -1.43 11.58
CA LEU A 679 -17.59 -2.75 12.16
C LEU A 679 -17.01 -3.72 11.12
N ILE A 680 -17.61 -3.86 9.94
CA ILE A 680 -17.11 -4.80 8.93
C ILE A 680 -15.88 -4.22 8.19
N GLY A 681 -15.95 -2.97 7.75
CA GLY A 681 -14.87 -2.33 6.99
C GLY A 681 -13.63 -2.04 7.85
N MET A 682 -13.74 -1.10 8.79
CA MET A 682 -12.58 -0.63 9.55
C MET A 682 -12.09 -1.63 10.60
N GLU A 683 -12.97 -2.19 11.43
CA GLU A 683 -12.55 -3.16 12.44
C GLU A 683 -12.15 -4.50 11.83
N GLY A 684 -12.84 -4.95 10.78
CA GLY A 684 -12.44 -6.13 10.01
C GLY A 684 -11.03 -5.99 9.44
N LEU A 685 -10.67 -4.83 8.86
CA LEU A 685 -9.31 -4.58 8.39
C LEU A 685 -8.28 -4.54 9.56
N SER A 686 -8.64 -3.95 10.70
CA SER A 686 -7.79 -3.93 11.90
C SER A 686 -7.52 -5.36 12.43
N ALA A 687 -8.57 -6.18 12.57
CA ALA A 687 -8.46 -7.58 12.98
C ALA A 687 -7.62 -8.40 12.00
N PHE A 688 -7.76 -8.13 10.70
CA PHE A 688 -6.95 -8.74 9.65
C PHE A 688 -5.46 -8.43 9.82
N LEU A 689 -5.09 -7.15 9.98
CA LEU A 689 -3.69 -6.73 10.15
C LEU A 689 -3.08 -7.26 11.45
N HIS A 690 -3.85 -7.29 12.55
CA HIS A 690 -3.38 -7.88 13.80
C HIS A 690 -3.16 -9.39 13.70
N THR A 691 -4.00 -10.09 12.95
CA THR A 691 -3.85 -11.53 12.67
C THR A 691 -2.64 -11.80 11.79
N LEU A 692 -2.42 -10.98 10.77
CA LEU A 692 -1.24 -11.02 9.91
C LEU A 692 0.04 -10.81 10.73
N ARG A 693 0.04 -9.84 11.65
CA ARG A 693 1.16 -9.62 12.57
C ARG A 693 1.47 -10.87 13.39
N LEU A 694 0.44 -11.52 13.97
CA LEU A 694 0.59 -12.77 14.75
C LEU A 694 1.22 -13.91 13.95
N HIS A 695 1.03 -13.93 12.63
CA HIS A 695 1.69 -14.91 11.78
C HIS A 695 3.13 -14.50 11.48
N TRP A 696 3.36 -13.30 10.97
CA TRP A 696 4.71 -12.88 10.56
C TRP A 696 5.74 -12.82 11.69
N VAL A 697 5.34 -12.36 12.87
CA VAL A 697 6.29 -12.18 13.98
C VAL A 697 6.24 -13.34 14.96
N GLU A 698 5.05 -13.75 15.40
CA GLU A 698 4.93 -14.76 16.44
C GLU A 698 4.97 -16.20 15.93
N PHE A 699 4.58 -16.47 14.68
CA PHE A 699 4.58 -17.82 14.08
C PHE A 699 5.79 -18.06 13.19
N ASP A 700 5.95 -17.25 12.13
CA ASP A 700 7.00 -17.42 11.12
C ASP A 700 8.39 -17.20 11.75
N GLY A 701 8.54 -16.23 12.66
CA GLY A 701 9.79 -15.96 13.36
C GLY A 701 10.37 -17.11 14.22
N LYS A 702 9.71 -18.27 14.31
CA LYS A 702 10.19 -19.45 15.04
C LYS A 702 10.80 -20.55 14.17
N PHE A 703 10.47 -20.62 12.88
CA PHE A 703 10.97 -21.67 11.99
C PHE A 703 11.29 -21.19 10.57
N TYR A 704 10.85 -20.00 10.19
CA TYR A 704 10.97 -19.44 8.85
C TYR A 704 12.15 -18.47 8.78
N ALA A 705 13.19 -18.84 8.03
CA ALA A 705 14.40 -18.01 7.91
C ALA A 705 14.27 -16.89 6.86
N ALA A 706 13.40 -17.05 5.86
CA ALA A 706 13.08 -16.04 4.83
C ALA A 706 14.27 -15.48 4.02
N ASP A 707 15.39 -16.20 3.89
CA ASP A 707 16.61 -15.77 3.16
C ASP A 707 16.64 -16.17 1.67
N GLY A 708 15.51 -16.62 1.13
CA GLY A 708 15.41 -17.12 -0.25
C GLY A 708 15.20 -16.04 -1.30
N HIS A 709 15.33 -16.44 -2.58
CA HIS A 709 14.94 -15.63 -3.72
C HIS A 709 13.85 -16.36 -4.53
N GLY A 710 12.89 -15.60 -5.03
CA GLY A 710 11.70 -16.12 -5.70
C GLY A 710 12.02 -16.59 -7.12
N PHE A 711 11.40 -17.70 -7.52
CA PHE A 711 11.49 -18.15 -8.91
C PHE A 711 10.62 -17.31 -9.82
N GLN A 712 11.25 -16.44 -10.62
CA GLN A 712 10.60 -15.67 -11.68
C GLN A 712 11.04 -16.23 -13.04
N PRO A 713 10.27 -17.14 -13.67
CA PRO A 713 10.62 -17.68 -14.97
C PRO A 713 10.42 -16.62 -16.06
N PHE A 714 11.27 -16.66 -17.09
CA PHE A 714 11.03 -15.90 -18.32
C PHE A 714 9.74 -16.40 -18.99
N SER A 715 8.73 -15.54 -19.06
CA SER A 715 7.42 -15.84 -19.66
C SER A 715 6.89 -14.63 -20.40
N PHE A 716 6.36 -14.83 -21.60
CA PHE A 716 5.73 -13.74 -22.34
C PHE A 716 4.46 -13.20 -21.68
N LYS A 717 3.85 -13.97 -20.75
CA LYS A 717 2.62 -13.55 -20.07
C LYS A 717 2.85 -12.39 -19.09
N SER A 718 3.99 -12.38 -18.39
CA SER A 718 4.34 -11.26 -17.49
C SER A 718 4.65 -9.99 -18.29
N VAL A 719 5.40 -10.12 -19.38
CA VAL A 719 5.76 -9.01 -20.29
C VAL A 719 4.53 -8.34 -20.93
N THR A 720 3.45 -9.10 -21.15
CA THR A 720 2.18 -8.56 -21.66
C THR A 720 1.29 -7.94 -20.58
N LEU A 721 1.47 -8.29 -19.30
CA LEU A 721 0.65 -7.75 -18.20
C LEU A 721 1.11 -6.36 -17.74
N GLU A 722 2.38 -6.02 -17.91
CA GLU A 722 2.93 -4.65 -17.75
C GLU A 722 2.34 -3.61 -18.74
N VAL A 723 1.38 -4.01 -19.60
CA VAL A 723 0.61 -3.12 -20.48
C VAL A 723 -0.62 -2.55 -19.77
N ASP A 724 -1.21 -3.30 -18.83
CA ASP A 724 -2.53 -3.01 -18.27
C ASP A 724 -2.49 -2.31 -16.90
N GLU A 725 -1.30 -2.22 -16.28
CA GLU A 725 -0.96 -1.32 -15.16
C GLU A 725 -0.34 -0.03 -15.70
#